data_AF-A0A7S2U536-F1
#
_entry.id   AF-A0A7S2U536-F1
#
_cell.length_a   1.000
_cell.length_b   1.000
_cell.length_c   1.000
_cell.angle_alpha   90.00
_cell.angle_beta   90.00
_cell.angle_gamma   90.00
#
_symmetry.space_group_name_H-M   'P 1'
#
loop_
_entity.id
_entity.type
_entity.pdbx_description
1 polymer ?
#
loop_
_entity_poly.entity_id
_entity_poly.type
_entity_poly.pdbx_seq_one_letter_code
_entity_poly.pdbx_strand_id
1 'polypeptide(L)'
;MTQVAWDTLVRRLLHAMMTNDTFYVVMSGNSAAEGAGNNFFQSYMMQFHHIMEPVFDKLGMKLITRNNANGGVGSTIPALGGSSFYGESDILINDAEWFDNDPGPHDLFNRQAILSGERVPVMLTHHAEHILAWSNNMAPIGGFQWGWDFVPETTGEGQAMEVPYAARYMRCNIDANNLNLCGLEKFNSTCWVDRRDVKPPVAQGGFIRGRTKSHPGWRYHRLHSRKLAMMVLHALDTALEIWTVGVQANGAPLHESYWHMGEHYKLIRADLIELDAQADEKSASGLATPCEQFFSKFPIVCRVAMHGYGEWTPRVTPDDNSIHGICKHATNGYYPGQTDIPLYTGPDILPLNWKIPQGDIDVHAIAIASTSPRPPLDHSWNPDDHMNPDDYDDDEIDDDTTDDDDFDDDDIDDDTTDDELYNRRRMGGMRAERNFIQEQLAEHRESVLVDEVDRIRGFREQLGLTGGTFQPLHSPGDRPIVPMRGSNHEDTNRLLKEEEISPGLGWYLHNAETGFCDGSAQSECSRKNTSNCLMSGQNDARGGIIGDGLSGWLIMELKNIRSGVVLARVEDYTHADADPQTEGWTEVNNKNGQRKLFVPENDFFLDIAINGNIRTLNYTQLQEERHEVVHNMEIWPLLLDESKWNEQPSLSNEGETLEVGMRIRSSKGRDATISLTHLYCA
;
A
#
# COMPACT_ATOMS: atom_id res chain seq x y z
N MET A 1 -10.77 17.01 10.16
CA MET A 1 -10.35 15.93 11.08
C MET A 1 -11.04 16.10 12.42
N THR A 2 -11.25 15.02 13.19
CA THR A 2 -11.70 15.15 14.59
C THR A 2 -10.62 15.78 15.47
N GLN A 3 -10.99 16.33 16.64
CA GLN A 3 -10.02 16.85 17.59
C GLN A 3 -9.08 15.74 18.10
N VAL A 4 -9.62 14.53 18.34
CA VAL A 4 -8.82 13.37 18.78
C VAL A 4 -7.78 12.97 17.74
N ALA A 5 -8.12 13.01 16.45
CA ALA A 5 -7.16 12.78 15.37
C ALA A 5 -6.07 13.86 15.33
N TRP A 6 -6.45 15.14 15.47
CA TRP A 6 -5.50 16.25 15.50
C TRP A 6 -4.51 16.12 16.66
N ASP A 7 -5.03 15.93 17.88
CA ASP A 7 -4.23 15.80 19.09
C ASP A 7 -3.32 14.57 19.02
N THR A 8 -3.83 13.46 18.47
CA THR A 8 -3.04 12.25 18.24
C THR A 8 -1.90 12.55 17.25
N LEU A 9 -2.16 13.20 16.11
CA LEU A 9 -1.14 13.55 15.13
C LEU A 9 -0.04 14.44 15.74
N VAL A 10 -0.43 15.48 16.46
CA VAL A 10 0.50 16.40 17.13
C VAL A 10 1.37 15.64 18.14
N ARG A 11 0.75 14.78 18.96
CA ARG A 11 1.44 13.94 19.94
C ARG A 11 2.39 12.93 19.29
N ARG A 12 2.02 12.38 18.13
CA ARG A 12 2.89 11.49 17.32
C ARG A 12 4.13 12.19 16.80
N LEU A 13 3.97 13.41 16.29
CA LEU A 13 5.09 14.20 15.80
C LEU A 13 6.05 14.54 16.96
N LEU A 14 5.50 14.96 18.11
CA LEU A 14 6.30 15.14 19.33
C LEU A 14 7.01 13.86 19.74
N HIS A 15 6.32 12.72 19.74
CA HIS A 15 6.92 11.43 20.06
C HIS A 15 8.15 11.17 19.21
N ALA A 16 7.98 11.22 17.89
CA ALA A 16 9.03 10.91 16.95
C ALA A 16 10.21 11.88 16.99
N MET A 17 9.97 13.18 17.20
CA MET A 17 11.07 14.13 17.42
C MET A 17 11.84 13.84 18.73
N MET A 18 11.15 13.48 19.81
CA MET A 18 11.77 13.22 21.11
C MET A 18 12.59 11.93 21.14
N THR A 19 12.21 10.94 20.33
CA THR A 19 12.84 9.61 20.30
C THR A 19 13.70 9.37 19.05
N ASN A 20 13.77 10.32 18.11
CA ASN A 20 14.31 10.14 16.76
C ASN A 20 13.70 8.91 16.06
N ASP A 21 12.41 8.67 16.29
CA ASP A 21 11.71 7.51 15.75
C ASP A 21 11.43 7.68 14.25
N THR A 22 11.16 6.55 13.60
CA THR A 22 10.64 6.54 12.24
C THR A 22 9.16 6.94 12.26
N PHE A 23 8.78 7.86 11.39
CA PHE A 23 7.40 8.27 11.19
C PHE A 23 6.88 7.64 9.88
N TYR A 24 5.78 6.89 9.98
CA TYR A 24 5.23 6.11 8.88
C TYR A 24 3.96 6.74 8.33
N VAL A 25 3.92 6.94 7.01
CA VAL A 25 2.72 7.37 6.27
C VAL A 25 2.40 6.32 5.24
N VAL A 26 1.32 5.58 5.45
CA VAL A 26 0.92 4.44 4.63
C VAL A 26 -0.45 4.73 4.01
N MET A 27 -0.66 4.24 2.80
CA MET A 27 -1.92 4.39 2.09
C MET A 27 -2.37 3.07 1.50
N SER A 28 -3.65 2.75 1.68
CA SER A 28 -4.40 1.76 0.92
C SER A 28 -5.26 2.48 -0.11
N GLY A 29 -5.59 1.81 -1.21
CA GLY A 29 -6.48 2.37 -2.22
C GLY A 29 -6.61 1.51 -3.45
N ASN A 30 -7.31 2.05 -4.45
CA ASN A 30 -7.51 1.40 -5.74
C ASN A 30 -6.47 1.83 -6.80
N SER A 31 -6.70 1.52 -8.09
CA SER A 31 -5.79 1.88 -9.21
C SER A 31 -5.55 3.39 -9.35
N ALA A 32 -6.54 4.22 -9.01
CA ALA A 32 -6.39 5.66 -9.03
C ALA A 32 -5.39 6.13 -7.96
N ALA A 33 -5.48 5.59 -6.74
CA ALA A 33 -4.57 5.88 -5.64
C ALA A 33 -3.16 5.31 -5.88
N GLU A 34 -3.09 4.11 -6.47
CA GLU A 34 -1.85 3.46 -6.90
C GLU A 34 -1.07 4.36 -7.87
N GLY A 35 -1.80 5.11 -8.70
CA GLY A 35 -1.26 6.01 -9.72
C GLY A 35 -1.20 5.37 -11.10
N ALA A 36 -2.16 4.50 -11.43
CA ALA A 36 -2.32 3.91 -12.75
C ALA A 36 -2.22 4.95 -13.87
N GLY A 37 -1.47 4.64 -14.93
CA GLY A 37 -1.14 5.58 -16.02
C GLY A 37 0.03 6.54 -15.76
N ASN A 38 0.44 6.74 -14.50
CA ASN A 38 1.60 7.55 -14.11
C ASN A 38 2.80 6.64 -13.71
N ASN A 39 4.00 7.21 -13.65
CA ASN A 39 5.12 6.51 -12.99
C ASN A 39 4.89 6.47 -11.48
N PHE A 40 5.34 5.41 -10.82
CA PHE A 40 5.18 5.24 -9.37
C PHE A 40 5.62 6.46 -8.53
N PHE A 41 6.75 7.08 -8.88
CA PHE A 41 7.25 8.30 -8.23
C PHE A 41 6.38 9.54 -8.42
N GLN A 42 5.42 9.51 -9.33
CA GLN A 42 4.42 10.57 -9.53
C GLN A 42 3.15 10.34 -8.70
N SER A 43 2.99 9.17 -8.06
CA SER A 43 1.88 8.94 -7.12
C SER A 43 1.96 9.95 -5.96
N TYR A 44 0.82 10.25 -5.35
CA TYR A 44 0.77 11.35 -4.38
C TYR A 44 1.53 11.03 -3.10
N MET A 45 1.64 9.76 -2.74
CA MET A 45 2.47 9.31 -1.63
C MET A 45 3.96 9.59 -1.90
N MET A 46 4.45 9.31 -3.11
CA MET A 46 5.85 9.58 -3.45
C MET A 46 6.14 11.08 -3.57
N GLN A 47 5.20 11.86 -4.11
CA GLN A 47 5.31 13.31 -4.11
C GLN A 47 5.29 13.90 -2.69
N PHE A 48 4.47 13.35 -1.79
CA PHE A 48 4.45 13.73 -0.37
C PHE A 48 5.80 13.42 0.28
N HIS A 49 6.34 12.22 0.04
CA HIS A 49 7.64 11.80 0.54
C HIS A 49 8.74 12.79 0.14
N HIS A 50 8.79 13.16 -1.14
CA HIS A 50 9.78 14.13 -1.63
C HIS A 50 9.68 15.52 -0.99
N ILE A 51 8.49 15.94 -0.57
CA ILE A 51 8.29 17.23 0.12
C ILE A 51 8.70 17.11 1.59
N MET A 52 8.29 16.03 2.26
CA MET A 52 8.37 15.95 3.72
C MET A 52 9.65 15.28 4.24
N GLU A 53 10.32 14.43 3.46
CA GLU A 53 11.55 13.75 3.89
C GLU A 53 12.62 14.74 4.38
N PRO A 54 12.97 15.82 3.65
CA PRO A 54 13.99 16.76 4.13
C PRO A 54 13.56 17.54 5.37
N VAL A 55 12.26 17.78 5.54
CA VAL A 55 11.71 18.44 6.74
C VAL A 55 11.87 17.54 7.96
N PHE A 56 11.53 16.26 7.82
CA PHE A 56 11.62 15.26 8.87
C PHE A 56 13.09 14.97 9.24
N ASP A 57 13.97 14.85 8.25
CA ASP A 57 15.42 14.67 8.47
C ASP A 57 16.02 15.82 9.30
N LYS A 58 15.60 17.07 9.05
CA LYS A 58 16.02 18.24 9.87
C LYS A 58 15.54 18.19 11.31
N LEU A 59 14.41 17.54 11.56
CA LEU A 59 13.86 17.35 12.90
C LEU A 59 14.41 16.10 13.60
N GLY A 60 15.37 15.39 12.99
CA GLY A 60 15.94 14.15 13.54
C GLY A 60 15.02 12.93 13.38
N MET A 61 13.99 13.04 12.54
CA MET A 61 13.02 11.97 12.30
C MET A 61 13.31 11.27 10.97
N LYS A 62 13.10 9.96 10.91
CA LYS A 62 13.13 9.22 9.64
C LYS A 62 11.73 9.14 9.07
N LEU A 63 11.50 9.61 7.84
CA LEU A 63 10.21 9.41 7.17
C LEU A 63 10.22 8.10 6.35
N ILE A 64 9.22 7.25 6.53
CA ILE A 64 8.91 6.16 5.61
C ILE A 64 7.50 6.39 5.06
N THR A 65 7.39 6.48 3.75
CA THR A 65 6.11 6.66 3.06
C THR A 65 5.85 5.47 2.17
N ARG A 66 4.66 4.88 2.24
CA ARG A 66 4.27 3.73 1.42
C ARG A 66 2.96 3.93 0.68
N ASN A 67 2.95 3.53 -0.58
CA ASN A 67 1.76 3.41 -1.40
C ASN A 67 1.43 1.93 -1.55
N ASN A 68 0.46 1.47 -0.77
CA ASN A 68 -0.09 0.11 -0.78
C ASN A 68 -1.46 0.04 -1.45
N ALA A 69 -1.74 0.95 -2.38
CA ALA A 69 -2.90 0.84 -3.21
C ALA A 69 -2.68 -0.21 -4.32
N ASN A 70 -3.75 -0.92 -4.66
CA ASN A 70 -3.77 -2.00 -5.62
C ASN A 70 -4.89 -1.75 -6.64
N GLY A 71 -4.58 -1.90 -7.92
CA GLY A 71 -5.55 -1.76 -8.98
C GLY A 71 -6.68 -2.78 -8.89
N GLY A 72 -7.92 -2.36 -9.16
CA GLY A 72 -9.07 -3.27 -9.30
C GLY A 72 -9.43 -4.08 -8.05
N VAL A 73 -9.01 -3.65 -6.86
CA VAL A 73 -9.37 -4.29 -5.58
C VAL A 73 -9.67 -3.22 -4.52
N GLY A 74 -10.58 -3.55 -3.62
CA GLY A 74 -10.92 -2.72 -2.46
C GLY A 74 -9.95 -2.89 -1.28
N SER A 75 -10.24 -2.24 -0.16
CA SER A 75 -9.39 -2.32 1.04
C SER A 75 -9.50 -3.64 1.80
N THR A 76 -10.51 -4.47 1.52
CA THR A 76 -10.79 -5.71 2.25
C THR A 76 -9.61 -6.69 2.28
N ILE A 77 -9.00 -6.99 1.12
CA ILE A 77 -7.90 -7.96 1.00
C ILE A 77 -6.70 -7.55 1.86
N PRO A 78 -6.17 -6.32 1.71
CA PRO A 78 -5.05 -5.90 2.52
C PRO A 78 -5.42 -5.65 3.99
N ALA A 79 -6.65 -5.19 4.28
CA ALA A 79 -7.13 -5.00 5.66
C ALA A 79 -7.13 -6.29 6.48
N LEU A 80 -7.52 -7.43 5.88
CA LEU A 80 -7.45 -8.73 6.55
C LEU A 80 -6.03 -9.16 6.93
N GLY A 81 -4.98 -8.64 6.31
CA GLY A 81 -3.59 -8.89 6.74
C GLY A 81 -3.07 -7.86 7.76
N GLY A 82 -3.82 -6.78 7.98
CA GLY A 82 -3.50 -5.71 8.91
C GLY A 82 -2.08 -5.16 8.71
N SER A 83 -1.37 -4.99 9.81
CA SER A 83 0.02 -4.52 9.84
C SER A 83 1.00 -5.45 9.13
N SER A 84 0.64 -6.69 8.79
CA SER A 84 1.52 -7.57 8.01
C SER A 84 1.66 -7.05 6.57
N PHE A 85 0.61 -6.43 6.04
CA PHE A 85 0.62 -5.86 4.69
C PHE A 85 0.88 -4.37 4.69
N TYR A 86 0.31 -3.60 5.63
CA TYR A 86 0.52 -2.16 5.71
C TYR A 86 1.79 -1.76 6.48
N GLY A 87 2.31 -2.64 7.34
CA GLY A 87 3.37 -2.30 8.29
C GLY A 87 2.88 -1.36 9.40
N GLU A 88 3.83 -0.88 10.20
CA GLU A 88 3.57 0.19 11.16
C GLU A 88 3.17 1.48 10.45
N SER A 89 2.24 2.21 11.06
CA SER A 89 1.65 3.44 10.51
C SER A 89 1.45 4.49 11.61
N ASP A 90 1.87 5.73 11.37
CA ASP A 90 1.47 6.90 12.18
C ASP A 90 0.32 7.65 11.52
N ILE A 91 0.28 7.64 10.19
CA ILE A 91 -0.85 8.04 9.36
C ILE A 91 -1.19 6.88 8.43
N LEU A 92 -2.46 6.49 8.39
CA LEU A 92 -2.97 5.47 7.48
C LEU A 92 -4.13 6.05 6.66
N ILE A 93 -4.03 6.00 5.33
CA ILE A 93 -5.01 6.58 4.40
C ILE A 93 -5.80 5.45 3.74
N ASN A 94 -7.13 5.59 3.66
CA ASN A 94 -7.98 4.71 2.84
C ASN A 94 -8.51 5.50 1.63
N ASP A 95 -8.01 5.16 0.44
CA ASP A 95 -8.40 5.72 -0.86
C ASP A 95 -8.98 4.63 -1.78
N ALA A 96 -9.77 3.73 -1.19
CA ALA A 96 -10.41 2.59 -1.86
C ALA A 96 -11.94 2.77 -2.02
N GLU A 97 -12.48 3.93 -1.66
CA GLU A 97 -13.91 4.14 -1.43
C GLU A 97 -14.78 3.87 -2.66
N TRP A 98 -14.27 4.13 -3.86
CA TRP A 98 -15.01 3.84 -5.10
C TRP A 98 -15.22 2.34 -5.35
N PHE A 99 -14.45 1.47 -4.70
CA PHE A 99 -14.57 0.01 -4.80
C PHE A 99 -15.25 -0.61 -3.57
N ASP A 100 -15.12 0.04 -2.40
CA ASP A 100 -15.71 -0.42 -1.15
C ASP A 100 -17.09 0.22 -0.91
N ASN A 101 -18.05 0.01 -1.80
CA ASN A 101 -19.38 0.64 -1.64
C ASN A 101 -20.16 0.12 -0.40
N ASP A 102 -19.73 -1.01 0.17
CA ASP A 102 -20.31 -1.58 1.38
C ASP A 102 -19.65 -1.00 2.65
N PRO A 103 -20.40 -0.75 3.73
CA PRO A 103 -19.84 -0.27 4.99
C PRO A 103 -18.96 -1.31 5.71
N GLY A 104 -19.11 -2.60 5.36
CA GLY A 104 -18.35 -3.72 5.94
C GLY A 104 -16.85 -3.63 5.72
N PRO A 105 -16.36 -3.54 4.47
CA PRO A 105 -14.96 -3.28 4.14
C PRO A 105 -14.34 -2.09 4.89
N HIS A 106 -15.05 -0.96 4.96
CA HIS A 106 -14.58 0.22 5.66
C HIS A 106 -14.45 0.01 7.18
N ASP A 107 -15.45 -0.64 7.79
CA ASP A 107 -15.41 -1.00 9.21
C ASP A 107 -14.26 -1.99 9.49
N LEU A 108 -14.06 -3.00 8.63
CA LEU A 108 -12.91 -3.93 8.73
C LEU A 108 -11.58 -3.16 8.68
N PHE A 109 -11.40 -2.30 7.67
CA PHE A 109 -10.16 -1.52 7.50
C PHE A 109 -9.85 -0.69 8.74
N ASN A 110 -10.84 0.07 9.24
CA ASN A 110 -10.67 0.93 10.41
C ASN A 110 -10.38 0.14 11.69
N ARG A 111 -11.04 -1.01 11.87
CA ARG A 111 -10.80 -1.91 13.01
C ARG A 111 -9.41 -2.50 12.95
N GLN A 112 -8.99 -3.04 11.81
CA GLN A 112 -7.67 -3.63 11.64
C GLN A 112 -6.57 -2.58 11.77
N ALA A 113 -6.79 -1.33 11.36
CA ALA A 113 -5.87 -0.22 11.60
C ALA A 113 -5.63 0.06 13.08
N ILE A 114 -6.65 -0.09 13.94
CA ILE A 114 -6.52 0.09 15.40
C ILE A 114 -5.94 -1.16 16.06
N LEU A 115 -6.43 -2.34 15.69
CA LEU A 115 -6.13 -3.61 16.35
C LEU A 115 -4.73 -4.14 15.99
N SER A 116 -4.32 -4.02 14.73
CA SER A 116 -3.05 -4.56 14.26
C SER A 116 -1.87 -3.62 14.55
N GLY A 117 -0.65 -4.17 14.46
CA GLY A 117 0.60 -3.43 14.67
C GLY A 117 0.87 -3.00 16.11
N GLU A 118 2.02 -2.36 16.32
CA GLU A 118 2.37 -1.77 17.62
C GLU A 118 1.69 -0.40 17.82
N ARG A 119 1.48 0.34 16.73
CA ARG A 119 0.96 1.71 16.70
C ARG A 119 -0.53 1.77 16.32
N VAL A 120 -1.25 2.74 16.91
CA VAL A 120 -2.56 3.18 16.40
C VAL A 120 -2.37 4.42 15.50
N PRO A 121 -2.62 4.34 14.18
CA PRO A 121 -2.42 5.45 13.25
C PRO A 121 -3.53 6.48 13.37
N VAL A 122 -3.24 7.71 12.92
CA VAL A 122 -4.30 8.64 12.52
C VAL A 122 -4.86 8.16 11.19
N MET A 123 -6.14 7.79 11.18
CA MET A 123 -6.81 7.23 10.01
C MET A 123 -7.44 8.35 9.18
N LEU A 124 -7.10 8.41 7.89
CA LEU A 124 -7.69 9.34 6.93
C LEU A 124 -8.64 8.56 6.02
N THR A 125 -9.95 8.66 6.29
CA THR A 125 -11.02 7.94 5.58
C THR A 125 -12.30 8.78 5.60
N HIS A 126 -13.19 8.61 4.62
CA HIS A 126 -14.49 9.27 4.62
C HIS A 126 -15.55 8.52 5.43
N HIS A 127 -15.34 7.23 5.70
CA HIS A 127 -16.29 6.35 6.38
C HIS A 127 -15.91 6.16 7.85
N ALA A 128 -16.17 7.19 8.65
CA ALA A 128 -15.76 7.29 10.05
C ALA A 128 -16.88 6.95 11.05
N GLU A 129 -18.13 7.02 10.61
CA GLU A 129 -19.32 7.04 11.46
C GLU A 129 -19.44 5.81 12.36
N HIS A 130 -19.18 4.62 11.81
CA HIS A 130 -19.31 3.38 12.55
C HIS A 130 -18.22 3.27 13.62
N ILE A 131 -16.96 3.41 13.23
CA ILE A 131 -15.84 3.22 14.15
C ILE A 131 -15.77 4.30 15.24
N LEU A 132 -16.24 5.53 14.99
CA LEU A 132 -16.36 6.54 16.05
C LEU A 132 -17.39 6.12 17.11
N ALA A 133 -18.54 5.58 16.70
CA ALA A 133 -19.53 5.05 17.62
C ALA A 133 -18.99 3.87 18.44
N TRP A 134 -18.23 2.97 17.79
CA TRP A 134 -17.64 1.76 18.40
C TRP A 134 -16.31 1.99 19.11
N SER A 135 -15.82 3.23 19.19
CA SER A 135 -14.61 3.60 19.94
C SER A 135 -14.89 4.67 20.99
N ASN A 136 -16.15 4.92 21.34
CA ASN A 136 -16.53 6.01 22.24
C ASN A 136 -15.94 7.38 21.80
N ASN A 137 -15.89 7.62 20.49
CA ASN A 137 -15.25 8.78 19.84
C ASN A 137 -13.74 8.92 20.09
N MET A 138 -13.04 7.86 20.50
CA MET A 138 -11.60 7.86 20.74
C MET A 138 -10.77 7.46 19.53
N ALA A 139 -11.38 6.92 18.47
CA ALA A 139 -10.66 6.60 17.24
C ALA A 139 -10.10 7.88 16.59
N PRO A 140 -8.79 7.96 16.30
CA PRO A 140 -8.15 9.14 15.74
C PRO A 140 -8.42 9.25 14.23
N ILE A 141 -9.65 9.60 13.87
CA ILE A 141 -10.11 9.64 12.47
C ILE A 141 -10.24 11.06 11.96
N GLY A 142 -9.86 11.25 10.71
CA GLY A 142 -10.08 12.47 9.99
C GLY A 142 -10.17 12.25 8.49
N GLY A 143 -10.15 13.36 7.78
CA GLY A 143 -9.99 13.44 6.35
C GLY A 143 -9.36 14.79 6.04
N PHE A 144 -8.68 14.85 4.91
CA PHE A 144 -8.31 16.12 4.29
C PHE A 144 -9.32 16.43 3.19
N GLN A 145 -9.48 17.70 2.83
CA GLN A 145 -10.50 18.10 1.85
C GLN A 145 -10.17 17.48 0.48
N TRP A 146 -11.05 16.60 0.01
CA TRP A 146 -11.01 16.07 -1.34
C TRP A 146 -11.64 17.06 -2.33
N GLY A 147 -11.24 16.97 -3.59
CA GLY A 147 -11.69 17.90 -4.64
C GLY A 147 -10.70 19.03 -4.95
N TRP A 148 -11.04 19.87 -5.92
CA TRP A 148 -10.12 20.88 -6.46
C TRP A 148 -10.85 22.18 -6.78
N ASP A 149 -11.93 22.48 -6.08
CA ASP A 149 -12.79 23.64 -6.39
C ASP A 149 -12.06 24.97 -6.21
N PHE A 150 -11.04 25.00 -5.36
CA PHE A 150 -10.13 26.12 -5.16
C PHE A 150 -9.09 26.28 -6.29
N VAL A 151 -8.99 25.33 -7.22
CA VAL A 151 -8.13 25.46 -8.40
C VAL A 151 -8.81 26.41 -9.38
N PRO A 152 -8.15 27.52 -9.77
CA PRO A 152 -8.70 28.43 -10.77
C PRO A 152 -8.99 27.70 -12.08
N GLU A 153 -10.09 28.05 -12.72
CA GLU A 153 -10.45 27.48 -14.01
C GLU A 153 -9.47 27.93 -15.11
N THR A 154 -9.04 26.97 -15.93
CA THR A 154 -8.15 27.22 -17.05
C THR A 154 -8.93 27.69 -18.25
N THR A 155 -8.69 28.93 -18.68
CA THR A 155 -9.37 29.53 -19.85
C THR A 155 -8.51 29.56 -21.11
N GLY A 156 -7.21 29.29 -20.97
CA GLY A 156 -6.25 29.26 -22.07
C GLY A 156 -4.82 29.05 -21.59
N GLU A 157 -3.87 28.91 -22.51
CA GLU A 157 -2.47 28.61 -22.18
C GLU A 157 -1.81 29.70 -21.32
N GLY A 158 -2.08 30.98 -21.61
CA GLY A 158 -1.55 32.10 -20.84
C GLY A 158 -2.00 32.08 -19.38
N GLN A 159 -3.31 31.92 -19.14
CA GLN A 159 -3.85 31.83 -17.78
C GLN A 159 -3.34 30.58 -17.06
N ALA A 160 -3.19 29.45 -17.77
CA ALA A 160 -2.68 28.22 -17.16
C ALA A 160 -1.29 28.40 -16.55
N MET A 161 -0.46 29.29 -17.13
CA MET A 161 0.88 29.56 -16.63
C MET A 161 0.89 30.37 -15.32
N GLU A 162 -0.19 31.09 -15.02
CA GLU A 162 -0.38 31.83 -13.76
C GLU A 162 -0.83 30.89 -12.62
N VAL A 163 -1.47 29.77 -12.95
CA VAL A 163 -1.84 28.74 -11.97
C VAL A 163 -0.58 28.04 -11.44
N PRO A 164 -0.48 27.73 -10.13
CA PRO A 164 0.63 26.97 -9.58
C PRO A 164 0.86 25.67 -10.33
N TYR A 165 2.13 25.27 -10.52
CA TYR A 165 2.49 24.21 -11.45
C TYR A 165 1.78 22.87 -11.22
N ALA A 166 1.54 22.49 -9.95
CA ALA A 166 0.81 21.27 -9.60
C ALA A 166 -0.70 21.33 -9.91
N ALA A 167 -1.27 22.52 -10.11
CA ALA A 167 -2.70 22.72 -10.35
C ALA A 167 -3.03 23.11 -11.80
N ARG A 168 -2.02 23.44 -12.62
CA ARG A 168 -2.22 23.82 -14.04
C ARG A 168 -3.00 22.75 -14.80
N TYR A 169 -3.94 23.16 -15.64
CA TYR A 169 -4.70 22.24 -16.49
C TYR A 169 -5.47 21.15 -15.73
N MET A 170 -5.75 21.31 -14.44
CA MET A 170 -6.59 20.37 -13.70
C MET A 170 -8.08 20.68 -13.86
N ARG A 171 -8.42 21.95 -14.03
CA ARG A 171 -9.78 22.44 -14.25
C ARG A 171 -9.76 23.29 -15.51
N CYS A 172 -10.47 22.90 -16.57
CA CYS A 172 -10.55 23.64 -17.83
C CYS A 172 -11.99 24.06 -18.08
N ASN A 173 -12.17 25.29 -18.58
CA ASN A 173 -13.43 25.70 -19.16
C ASN A 173 -13.66 25.03 -20.52
N ILE A 174 -14.81 25.29 -21.13
CA ILE A 174 -15.16 24.74 -22.44
C ILE A 174 -14.13 25.06 -23.52
N ASP A 175 -13.58 26.28 -23.53
CA ASP A 175 -12.59 26.72 -24.53
C ASP A 175 -11.26 25.98 -24.39
N ALA A 176 -10.75 25.86 -23.17
CA ALA A 176 -9.54 25.11 -22.88
C ALA A 176 -9.70 23.61 -23.14
N ASN A 177 -10.89 23.05 -22.89
CA ASN A 177 -11.22 21.67 -23.26
C ASN A 177 -11.28 21.47 -24.78
N ASN A 178 -11.86 22.42 -25.53
CA ASN A 178 -11.87 22.39 -27.00
C ASN A 178 -10.44 22.44 -27.58
N LEU A 179 -9.51 23.08 -26.88
CA LEU A 179 -8.07 23.08 -27.20
C LEU A 179 -7.31 21.86 -26.66
N ASN A 180 -8.01 20.94 -25.97
CA ASN A 180 -7.46 19.75 -25.32
C ASN A 180 -6.33 20.06 -24.31
N LEU A 181 -6.34 21.24 -23.67
CA LEU A 181 -5.28 21.63 -22.73
C LEU A 181 -5.22 20.71 -21.50
N CYS A 182 -6.37 20.30 -20.97
CA CYS A 182 -6.46 19.37 -19.84
C CYS A 182 -6.09 17.92 -20.19
N GLY A 183 -6.31 17.48 -21.43
CA GLY A 183 -6.05 16.11 -21.85
C GLY A 183 -4.59 15.85 -22.24
N LEU A 184 -3.95 16.79 -22.94
CA LEU A 184 -2.58 16.63 -23.46
C LEU A 184 -1.53 16.39 -22.36
N GLU A 185 -1.78 16.96 -21.19
CA GLU A 185 -0.81 17.06 -20.11
C GLU A 185 -1.16 16.17 -18.91
N LYS A 186 -2.21 15.35 -19.03
CA LYS A 186 -2.75 14.52 -17.94
C LYS A 186 -1.72 13.52 -17.41
N PHE A 187 -1.05 12.78 -18.28
CA PHE A 187 -0.06 11.77 -17.92
C PHE A 187 1.34 12.16 -18.41
N ASN A 188 2.36 11.94 -17.58
CA ASN A 188 3.76 12.20 -17.93
C ASN A 188 4.62 10.99 -17.57
N SER A 189 4.31 9.85 -18.18
CA SER A 189 5.01 8.59 -17.91
C SER A 189 5.84 8.05 -19.06
N THR A 190 6.94 7.37 -18.72
CA THR A 190 7.77 6.56 -19.62
C THR A 190 8.01 5.18 -19.00
N CYS A 191 8.18 4.16 -19.83
CA CYS A 191 8.54 2.81 -19.40
C CYS A 191 10.03 2.62 -19.17
N TRP A 192 10.88 3.53 -19.66
CA TRP A 192 12.32 3.44 -19.47
C TRP A 192 13.00 4.80 -19.55
N VAL A 193 14.08 4.93 -18.79
CA VAL A 193 15.00 6.07 -18.83
C VAL A 193 16.38 5.52 -19.16
N ASP A 194 16.95 5.98 -20.28
CA ASP A 194 18.26 5.48 -20.72
C ASP A 194 19.34 5.65 -19.65
N ARG A 195 20.05 4.57 -19.36
CA ARG A 195 21.17 4.50 -18.43
C ARG A 195 22.37 3.78 -19.05
N ARG A 196 23.56 4.00 -18.48
CA ARG A 196 24.83 3.52 -19.07
C ARG A 196 25.17 2.07 -18.68
N ASP A 197 24.63 1.61 -17.57
CA ASP A 197 24.98 0.39 -16.86
C ASP A 197 24.01 -0.77 -17.14
N VAL A 198 22.81 -0.48 -17.63
CA VAL A 198 21.78 -1.48 -17.93
C VAL A 198 21.20 -1.20 -19.30
N LYS A 199 21.07 -2.26 -20.11
CA LYS A 199 20.33 -2.23 -21.37
C LYS A 199 19.20 -3.26 -21.31
N PRO A 200 17.92 -2.84 -21.42
CA PRO A 200 16.81 -3.77 -21.43
C PRO A 200 16.93 -4.75 -22.61
N PRO A 201 16.75 -6.06 -22.39
CA PRO A 201 16.81 -7.05 -23.47
C PRO A 201 15.52 -7.05 -24.31
N VAL A 202 14.42 -6.55 -23.74
CA VAL A 202 13.12 -6.37 -24.42
C VAL A 202 12.91 -4.89 -24.72
N ALA A 203 12.32 -4.58 -25.88
CA ALA A 203 11.93 -3.22 -26.24
C ALA A 203 10.94 -2.64 -25.21
N GLN A 204 11.24 -1.45 -24.72
CA GLN A 204 10.44 -0.79 -23.69
C GLN A 204 9.32 0.02 -24.36
N GLY A 205 8.13 0.03 -23.73
CA GLY A 205 7.00 0.81 -24.19
C GLY A 205 7.27 2.32 -24.20
N GLY A 206 6.43 3.10 -24.89
CA GLY A 206 6.52 4.56 -24.85
C GLY A 206 6.01 5.15 -23.52
N PHE A 207 5.10 4.45 -22.85
CA PHE A 207 4.42 4.91 -21.65
C PHE A 207 3.88 3.75 -20.82
N ILE A 208 3.62 4.02 -19.53
CA ILE A 208 2.98 3.06 -18.61
C ILE A 208 1.51 2.87 -19.00
N ARG A 209 1.05 1.62 -18.94
CA ARG A 209 -0.35 1.23 -19.16
C ARG A 209 -1.31 1.86 -18.14
N GLY A 210 -2.62 1.70 -18.37
CA GLY A 210 -3.64 2.23 -17.45
C GLY A 210 -3.90 3.74 -17.60
N ARG A 211 -3.70 4.32 -18.79
CA ARG A 211 -4.05 5.72 -19.08
C ARG A 211 -5.53 5.87 -19.46
N THR A 212 -6.43 5.48 -18.56
CA THR A 212 -7.87 5.58 -18.79
C THR A 212 -8.37 7.01 -18.50
N LYS A 213 -9.61 7.32 -18.92
CA LYS A 213 -10.25 8.61 -18.61
C LYS A 213 -10.50 8.78 -17.11
N SER A 214 -10.83 7.70 -16.40
CA SER A 214 -11.12 7.70 -14.96
C SER A 214 -9.88 7.84 -14.08
N HIS A 215 -8.71 7.36 -14.51
CA HIS A 215 -7.51 7.47 -13.68
C HIS A 215 -6.98 8.90 -13.59
N PRO A 216 -6.57 9.38 -12.40
CA PRO A 216 -6.04 10.71 -12.23
C PRO A 216 -4.68 10.90 -12.91
N GLY A 217 -4.40 12.13 -13.35
CA GLY A 217 -3.10 12.52 -13.88
C GLY A 217 -2.08 12.86 -12.80
N TRP A 218 -0.79 12.94 -13.16
CA TRP A 218 0.29 13.25 -12.20
C TRP A 218 0.12 14.59 -11.46
N ARG A 219 -0.57 15.57 -12.05
CA ARG A 219 -0.87 16.85 -11.39
C ARG A 219 -1.88 16.70 -10.25
N TYR A 220 -2.90 15.86 -10.44
CA TYR A 220 -3.83 15.50 -9.37
C TYR A 220 -3.08 14.92 -8.18
N HIS A 221 -2.16 13.99 -8.44
CA HIS A 221 -1.35 13.38 -7.41
C HIS A 221 -0.48 14.42 -6.69
N ARG A 222 0.15 15.35 -7.42
CA ARG A 222 0.91 16.45 -6.81
C ARG A 222 0.03 17.34 -5.93
N LEU A 223 -1.16 17.69 -6.38
CA LEU A 223 -2.07 18.51 -5.58
C LEU A 223 -2.45 17.80 -4.26
N HIS A 224 -2.81 16.52 -4.32
CA HIS A 224 -3.18 15.74 -3.14
C HIS A 224 -2.00 15.59 -2.17
N SER A 225 -0.80 15.36 -2.71
CA SER A 225 0.42 15.30 -1.90
C SER A 225 0.71 16.61 -1.14
N ARG A 226 0.43 17.76 -1.76
CA ARG A 226 0.60 19.08 -1.13
C ARG A 226 -0.39 19.31 -0.01
N LYS A 227 -1.64 18.88 -0.18
CA LYS A 227 -2.65 18.96 0.89
C LYS A 227 -2.24 18.13 2.11
N LEU A 228 -1.78 16.90 1.87
CA LEU A 228 -1.30 16.03 2.92
C LEU A 228 -0.06 16.64 3.62
N ALA A 229 0.88 17.18 2.85
CA ALA A 229 2.05 17.88 3.40
C ALA A 229 1.64 19.09 4.25
N MET A 230 0.72 19.92 3.79
CA MET A 230 0.21 21.07 4.53
C MET A 230 -0.43 20.67 5.86
N MET A 231 -1.25 19.62 5.87
CA MET A 231 -1.85 19.09 7.10
C MET A 231 -0.76 18.71 8.13
N VAL A 232 0.28 17.99 7.69
CA VAL A 232 1.39 17.58 8.56
C VAL A 232 2.21 18.79 9.03
N LEU A 233 2.46 19.77 8.16
CA LEU A 233 3.18 21.00 8.53
C LEU A 233 2.43 21.83 9.58
N HIS A 234 1.11 21.93 9.48
CA HIS A 234 0.30 22.60 10.51
C HIS A 234 0.33 21.85 11.86
N ALA A 235 0.30 20.51 11.82
CA ALA A 235 0.43 19.71 13.03
C ALA A 235 1.84 19.83 13.65
N LEU A 236 2.89 19.93 12.81
CA LEU A 236 4.27 20.20 13.25
C LEU A 236 4.40 21.57 13.93
N ASP A 237 3.80 22.63 13.37
CA ASP A 237 3.79 23.96 13.99
C ASP A 237 3.17 23.91 15.40
N THR A 238 2.02 23.21 15.53
CA THR A 238 1.35 22.99 16.81
C THR A 238 2.22 22.17 17.78
N ALA A 239 2.88 21.11 17.30
CA ALA A 239 3.79 20.29 18.10
C ALA A 239 4.96 21.12 18.67
N LEU A 240 5.57 21.96 17.85
CA LEU A 240 6.68 22.84 18.27
C LEU A 240 6.23 23.89 19.28
N GLU A 241 5.01 24.42 19.14
CA GLU A 241 4.41 25.30 20.14
C GLU A 241 4.23 24.59 21.49
N ILE A 242 3.63 23.38 21.48
CA ILE A 242 3.44 22.56 22.69
C ILE A 242 4.79 22.22 23.33
N TRP A 243 5.80 21.87 22.54
CA TRP A 243 7.16 21.64 23.05
C TRP A 243 7.65 22.89 23.79
N THR A 244 7.59 24.06 23.13
CA THR A 244 8.10 25.32 23.67
C THR A 244 7.43 25.67 24.99
N VAL A 245 6.09 25.63 25.04
CA VAL A 245 5.30 25.92 26.23
C VAL A 245 5.55 24.88 27.33
N GLY A 246 5.58 23.60 26.98
CA GLY A 246 5.81 22.50 27.93
C GLY A 246 7.19 22.56 28.58
N VAL A 247 8.24 22.88 27.81
CA VAL A 247 9.59 23.05 28.35
C VAL A 247 9.70 24.30 29.25
N GLN A 248 9.02 25.39 28.90
CA GLN A 248 8.98 26.58 29.77
C GLN A 248 8.26 26.28 31.09
N ALA A 249 7.20 25.46 31.06
CA ALA A 249 6.41 25.12 32.23
C ALA A 249 7.07 24.06 33.13
N ASN A 250 7.69 23.04 32.55
CA ASN A 250 8.17 21.84 33.27
C ASN A 250 9.68 21.63 33.24
N GLY A 251 10.43 22.48 32.52
CA GLY A 251 11.86 22.30 32.26
C GLY A 251 12.14 21.36 31.08
N ALA A 252 13.42 21.27 30.72
CA ALA A 252 13.89 20.31 29.71
C ALA A 252 14.40 19.02 30.39
N PRO A 253 14.14 17.82 29.82
CA PRO A 253 13.41 17.57 28.57
C PRO A 253 11.88 17.74 28.72
N LEU A 254 11.17 17.82 27.58
CA LEU A 254 9.70 17.89 27.55
C LEU A 254 9.09 16.71 28.34
N HIS A 255 8.16 17.01 29.26
CA HIS A 255 7.53 16.01 30.12
C HIS A 255 6.80 14.93 29.31
N GLU A 256 6.86 13.66 29.76
CA GLU A 256 6.37 12.48 29.02
C GLU A 256 4.87 12.55 28.67
N SER A 257 4.07 13.26 29.48
CA SER A 257 2.64 13.43 29.23
C SER A 257 2.34 14.08 27.88
N TYR A 258 3.24 14.92 27.36
CA TYR A 258 3.04 15.63 26.10
C TYR A 258 3.29 14.78 24.86
N TRP A 259 4.03 13.68 24.95
CA TRP A 259 4.54 12.98 23.75
C TRP A 259 4.51 11.45 23.85
N HIS A 260 4.41 10.86 25.04
CA HIS A 260 4.46 9.41 25.18
C HIS A 260 3.15 8.75 24.74
N MET A 261 3.20 7.86 23.75
CA MET A 261 1.99 7.34 23.13
C MET A 261 1.51 5.98 23.65
N GLY A 262 2.33 5.23 24.40
CA GLY A 262 2.01 3.83 24.73
C GLY A 262 0.69 3.64 25.46
N GLU A 263 0.37 4.51 26.42
CA GLU A 263 -0.92 4.47 27.14
C GLU A 263 -2.08 4.90 26.24
N HIS A 264 -1.84 5.83 25.32
CA HIS A 264 -2.85 6.31 24.37
C HIS A 264 -3.37 5.17 23.49
N TYR A 265 -2.49 4.33 22.95
CA TYR A 265 -2.92 3.21 22.11
C TYR A 265 -3.68 2.17 22.90
N LYS A 266 -3.24 1.89 24.13
CA LYS A 266 -3.89 0.90 24.98
C LYS A 266 -5.33 1.30 25.27
N LEU A 267 -5.57 2.58 25.57
CA LEU A 267 -6.92 3.11 25.78
C LEU A 267 -7.78 2.96 24.53
N ILE A 268 -7.30 3.41 23.36
CA ILE A 268 -8.07 3.30 22.11
C ILE A 268 -8.41 1.84 21.76
N ARG A 269 -7.46 0.92 21.92
CA ARG A 269 -7.68 -0.52 21.69
C ARG A 269 -8.62 -1.13 22.71
N ALA A 270 -8.47 -0.77 23.99
CA ALA A 270 -9.33 -1.28 25.06
C ALA A 270 -10.78 -0.86 24.85
N ASP A 271 -11.03 0.40 24.46
CA ASP A 271 -12.39 0.89 24.18
C ASP A 271 -13.05 0.12 23.03
N LEU A 272 -12.30 -0.14 21.94
CA LEU A 272 -12.81 -0.93 20.81
C LEU A 272 -13.12 -2.38 21.23
N ILE A 273 -12.20 -3.03 21.93
CA ILE A 273 -12.35 -4.43 22.38
C ILE A 273 -13.48 -4.57 23.42
N GLU A 274 -13.60 -3.65 24.36
CA GLU A 274 -14.66 -3.68 25.39
C GLU A 274 -16.03 -3.51 24.75
N LEU A 275 -16.17 -2.60 23.78
CA LEU A 275 -17.43 -2.40 23.07
C LEU A 275 -17.81 -3.61 22.21
N ASP A 276 -16.84 -4.31 21.62
CA ASP A 276 -17.09 -5.58 20.91
C ASP A 276 -17.50 -6.70 21.87
N ALA A 277 -16.90 -6.78 23.07
CA ALA A 277 -17.32 -7.74 24.08
C ALA A 277 -18.76 -7.49 24.55
N GLN A 278 -19.18 -6.23 24.66
CA GLN A 278 -20.58 -5.86 24.89
C GLN A 278 -21.46 -6.12 23.65
N ALA A 279 -20.89 -6.07 22.45
CA ALA A 279 -21.60 -6.39 21.23
C ALA A 279 -22.03 -7.85 21.21
N ASP A 280 -21.34 -8.79 21.85
CA ASP A 280 -21.83 -10.17 21.95
C ASP A 280 -23.16 -10.30 22.70
N GLU A 281 -23.33 -9.53 23.78
CA GLU A 281 -24.60 -9.43 24.47
C GLU A 281 -25.68 -8.77 23.59
N LYS A 282 -25.29 -7.85 22.69
CA LYS A 282 -26.17 -7.16 21.75
C LYS A 282 -26.37 -7.87 20.41
N SER A 283 -25.51 -8.78 20.01
CA SER A 283 -25.66 -9.63 18.82
C SER A 283 -26.73 -10.67 19.09
N ALA A 284 -26.89 -11.10 20.35
CA ALA A 284 -28.11 -11.78 20.80
C ALA A 284 -29.40 -10.93 20.64
N SER A 285 -29.27 -9.61 20.47
CA SER A 285 -30.35 -8.66 20.14
C SER A 285 -30.35 -8.17 18.68
N GLY A 286 -29.47 -8.69 17.82
CA GLY A 286 -29.42 -8.38 16.38
C GLY A 286 -28.60 -7.14 15.97
N LEU A 287 -27.67 -6.66 16.79
CA LEU A 287 -26.86 -5.46 16.53
C LEU A 287 -25.42 -5.79 16.10
N ALA A 288 -25.25 -6.63 15.08
CA ALA A 288 -23.92 -6.89 14.50
C ALA A 288 -23.35 -5.62 13.84
N THR A 289 -22.04 -5.39 13.92
CA THR A 289 -21.40 -4.25 13.24
C THR A 289 -21.41 -4.45 11.72
N PRO A 290 -21.22 -3.40 10.90
CA PRO A 290 -21.11 -3.58 9.45
C PRO A 290 -20.06 -4.63 9.05
N CYS A 291 -18.89 -4.64 9.71
CA CYS A 291 -17.88 -5.67 9.46
C CYS A 291 -18.39 -7.08 9.79
N GLU A 292 -19.07 -7.26 10.92
CA GLU A 292 -19.59 -8.58 11.33
C GLU A 292 -20.72 -9.07 10.44
N GLN A 293 -21.57 -8.16 9.95
CA GLN A 293 -22.60 -8.49 8.96
C GLN A 293 -21.96 -8.96 7.65
N PHE A 294 -20.91 -8.25 7.23
CA PHE A 294 -20.15 -8.56 6.03
C PHE A 294 -19.37 -9.88 6.15
N PHE A 295 -18.84 -10.19 7.33
CA PHE A 295 -18.17 -11.44 7.66
C PHE A 295 -19.02 -12.36 8.54
N SER A 296 -20.30 -12.53 8.19
CA SER A 296 -21.26 -13.30 9.00
C SER A 296 -20.85 -14.75 9.28
N LYS A 297 -20.05 -15.37 8.41
CA LYS A 297 -19.52 -16.75 8.61
C LYS A 297 -18.35 -16.81 9.60
N PHE A 298 -17.64 -15.70 9.83
CA PHE A 298 -16.47 -15.64 10.72
C PHE A 298 -16.26 -14.23 11.28
N PRO A 299 -17.18 -13.71 12.12
CA PRO A 299 -17.14 -12.33 12.58
C PRO A 299 -15.91 -11.97 13.45
N ILE A 300 -15.14 -12.96 13.92
CA ILE A 300 -13.89 -12.75 14.67
C ILE A 300 -12.88 -11.89 13.94
N VAL A 301 -12.83 -11.93 12.61
CA VAL A 301 -11.90 -11.10 11.82
C VAL A 301 -12.11 -9.60 12.05
N CYS A 302 -13.25 -9.19 12.61
CA CYS A 302 -13.57 -7.81 12.96
C CYS A 302 -13.12 -7.42 14.38
N ARG A 303 -12.70 -8.39 15.20
CA ARG A 303 -12.49 -8.22 16.64
C ARG A 303 -11.06 -8.55 17.10
N VAL A 304 -10.33 -9.32 16.30
CA VAL A 304 -8.93 -9.67 16.60
C VAL A 304 -8.00 -9.03 15.60
N ALA A 305 -6.77 -8.77 16.03
CA ALA A 305 -5.71 -8.34 15.13
C ALA A 305 -5.37 -9.50 14.19
N MET A 306 -5.64 -9.31 12.90
CA MET A 306 -5.33 -10.31 11.89
C MET A 306 -3.90 -10.12 11.37
N HIS A 307 -3.27 -11.24 11.03
CA HIS A 307 -1.98 -11.31 10.36
C HIS A 307 -2.15 -11.93 8.97
N GLY A 308 -1.26 -11.57 8.04
CA GLY A 308 -1.37 -11.97 6.65
C GLY A 308 -0.04 -12.41 6.06
N TYR A 309 -0.09 -13.46 5.26
CA TYR A 309 0.95 -13.89 4.32
C TYR A 309 0.37 -13.79 2.92
N GLY A 310 1.05 -13.11 2.00
CA GLY A 310 0.52 -12.86 0.67
C GLY A 310 1.60 -12.89 -0.38
N GLU A 311 1.22 -13.17 -1.62
CA GLU A 311 2.09 -13.00 -2.79
C GLU A 311 1.72 -11.77 -3.64
N TRP A 312 0.66 -11.05 -3.25
CA TRP A 312 0.34 -9.75 -3.80
C TRP A 312 1.25 -8.67 -3.25
N THR A 313 1.83 -7.85 -4.11
CA THR A 313 2.61 -6.69 -3.70
C THR A 313 1.69 -5.45 -3.69
N PRO A 314 2.09 -4.36 -3.00
CA PRO A 314 3.25 -4.26 -2.13
C PRO A 314 3.05 -4.92 -0.77
N ARG A 315 4.16 -5.38 -0.17
CA ARG A 315 4.20 -5.92 1.19
C ARG A 315 5.37 -5.34 1.94
N VAL A 316 5.16 -4.90 3.18
CA VAL A 316 6.21 -4.21 3.95
C VAL A 316 7.45 -5.06 4.20
N THR A 317 7.26 -6.35 4.42
CA THR A 317 8.34 -7.33 4.60
C THR A 317 8.07 -8.54 3.71
N PRO A 318 8.42 -8.47 2.41
CA PRO A 318 8.14 -9.54 1.46
C PRO A 318 8.73 -10.89 1.90
N ASP A 319 9.87 -10.88 2.56
CA ASP A 319 10.54 -12.09 3.05
C ASP A 319 9.78 -12.72 4.24
N ASP A 320 9.27 -11.90 5.18
CA ASP A 320 8.63 -12.38 6.40
C ASP A 320 7.14 -12.71 6.21
N ASN A 321 6.46 -12.01 5.29
CA ASN A 321 5.02 -12.10 5.07
C ASN A 321 4.68 -12.64 3.67
N SER A 322 5.58 -13.41 3.07
CA SER A 322 5.28 -14.21 1.87
C SER A 322 4.73 -15.57 2.24
N ILE A 323 3.88 -16.13 1.37
CA ILE A 323 3.42 -17.51 1.50
C ILE A 323 4.56 -18.48 1.20
N HIS A 324 5.38 -18.18 0.20
CA HIS A 324 6.52 -19.03 -0.13
C HIS A 324 7.57 -19.04 0.99
N GLY A 325 7.74 -17.94 1.74
CA GLY A 325 8.65 -17.85 2.88
C GLY A 325 8.26 -18.74 4.06
N ILE A 326 6.98 -19.11 4.19
CA ILE A 326 6.49 -20.06 5.22
C ILE A 326 6.32 -21.49 4.70
N CYS A 327 6.62 -21.77 3.42
CA CYS A 327 6.53 -23.12 2.85
C CYS A 327 7.67 -24.02 3.32
N LYS A 328 7.35 -25.28 3.65
CA LYS A 328 8.36 -26.30 3.94
C LYS A 328 8.95 -26.88 2.65
N HIS A 329 10.26 -27.11 2.68
CA HIS A 329 10.96 -27.77 1.58
C HIS A 329 10.56 -29.25 1.48
N ALA A 330 10.41 -29.74 0.26
CA ALA A 330 10.27 -31.17 0.02
C ALA A 330 11.57 -31.93 0.35
N THR A 331 11.49 -33.26 0.47
CA THR A 331 12.62 -34.11 0.87
C THR A 331 13.81 -34.05 -0.10
N ASN A 332 13.60 -33.62 -1.34
CA ASN A 332 14.66 -33.41 -2.34
C ASN A 332 15.19 -31.96 -2.35
N GLY A 333 14.76 -31.12 -1.40
CA GLY A 333 15.11 -29.70 -1.28
C GLY A 333 14.25 -28.75 -2.12
N TYR A 334 13.29 -29.26 -2.91
CA TYR A 334 12.40 -28.42 -3.72
C TYR A 334 11.57 -27.47 -2.87
N TYR A 335 11.38 -26.24 -3.37
CA TYR A 335 10.49 -25.24 -2.81
C TYR A 335 9.90 -24.39 -3.95
N PRO A 336 8.65 -23.90 -3.84
CA PRO A 336 8.03 -23.01 -4.82
C PRO A 336 8.70 -21.63 -4.76
N GLY A 337 9.75 -21.43 -5.57
CA GLY A 337 10.59 -20.24 -5.54
C GLY A 337 10.53 -19.39 -6.79
N GLN A 338 10.93 -18.13 -6.65
CA GLN A 338 11.05 -17.22 -7.76
C GLN A 338 12.21 -17.62 -8.68
N THR A 339 11.89 -17.92 -9.94
CA THR A 339 12.89 -18.23 -10.97
C THR A 339 13.41 -16.99 -11.70
N ASP A 340 12.62 -15.91 -11.67
CA ASP A 340 12.97 -14.65 -12.29
C ASP A 340 14.02 -13.91 -11.46
N ILE A 341 15.07 -13.43 -12.12
CA ILE A 341 16.08 -12.58 -11.49
C ILE A 341 15.85 -11.15 -11.99
N PRO A 342 15.84 -10.13 -11.10
CA PRO A 342 15.71 -8.76 -11.52
C PRO A 342 16.87 -8.40 -12.47
N LEU A 343 16.55 -7.66 -13.54
CA LEU A 343 17.51 -7.21 -14.56
C LEU A 343 18.63 -6.36 -13.95
N TYR A 344 18.32 -5.61 -12.89
CA TYR A 344 19.26 -4.82 -12.10
C TYR A 344 18.73 -4.58 -10.69
N THR A 345 19.65 -4.23 -9.79
CA THR A 345 19.39 -3.77 -8.42
C THR A 345 19.74 -2.30 -8.27
N GLY A 346 19.14 -1.61 -7.30
CA GLY A 346 19.41 -0.20 -7.00
C GLY A 346 18.36 0.77 -7.56
N PRO A 347 18.42 2.06 -7.24
CA PRO A 347 17.32 2.98 -7.51
C PRO A 347 17.15 3.25 -9.02
N ASP A 348 15.91 3.59 -9.38
CA ASP A 348 15.62 4.09 -10.71
C ASP A 348 16.11 5.52 -10.90
N ILE A 349 16.52 5.84 -12.14
CA ILE A 349 16.91 7.20 -12.47
C ILE A 349 15.64 8.03 -12.61
N LEU A 350 15.41 8.94 -11.66
CA LEU A 350 14.30 9.88 -11.71
C LEU A 350 14.57 11.01 -12.71
N PRO A 351 13.82 11.11 -13.82
CA PRO A 351 13.85 12.25 -14.71
C PRO A 351 13.59 13.57 -13.98
N LEU A 352 14.30 14.62 -14.38
CA LEU A 352 14.17 15.94 -13.74
C LEU A 352 12.75 16.52 -13.85
N ASN A 353 12.00 16.20 -14.91
CA ASN A 353 10.62 16.66 -15.07
C ASN A 353 9.63 15.98 -14.10
N TRP A 354 10.01 14.89 -13.42
CA TRP A 354 9.20 14.29 -12.36
C TRP A 354 9.47 14.88 -10.98
N LYS A 355 10.59 15.60 -10.83
CA LYS A 355 10.87 16.38 -9.63
C LYS A 355 9.96 17.61 -9.57
N ILE A 356 9.80 18.14 -8.37
CA ILE A 356 9.19 19.45 -8.17
C ILE A 356 10.11 20.48 -8.84
N PRO A 357 9.61 21.34 -9.73
CA PRO A 357 10.44 22.36 -10.36
C PRO A 357 11.07 23.26 -9.31
N GLN A 358 12.27 23.72 -9.60
CA GLN A 358 12.94 24.69 -8.76
C GLN A 358 12.09 25.95 -8.63
N GLY A 359 11.90 26.42 -7.39
CA GLY A 359 11.11 27.62 -7.08
C GLY A 359 9.60 27.39 -6.89
N ASP A 360 9.07 26.20 -7.21
CA ASP A 360 7.64 25.89 -7.00
C ASP A 360 7.35 25.55 -5.53
N ILE A 361 8.23 24.77 -4.90
CA ILE A 361 8.25 24.57 -3.44
C ILE A 361 9.69 24.67 -2.98
N ASP A 362 9.96 25.57 -2.02
CA ASP A 362 11.25 25.63 -1.35
C ASP A 362 11.27 24.71 -0.12
N VAL A 363 11.48 23.43 -0.37
CA VAL A 363 11.56 22.40 0.68
C VAL A 363 12.70 22.69 1.66
N HIS A 364 13.79 23.31 1.20
CA HIS A 364 14.88 23.73 2.07
C HIS A 364 14.45 24.87 2.99
N ALA A 365 13.75 25.88 2.48
CA ALA A 365 13.19 26.94 3.31
C ALA A 365 12.22 26.36 4.35
N ILE A 366 11.33 25.43 3.98
CA ILE A 366 10.44 24.77 4.95
C ILE A 366 11.26 24.06 6.04
N ALA A 367 12.31 23.34 5.65
CA ALA A 367 13.14 22.59 6.59
C ALA A 367 14.05 23.49 7.47
N ILE A 368 14.43 24.69 6.99
CA ILE A 368 15.35 25.64 7.68
C ILE A 368 14.59 26.75 8.42
N ALA A 369 13.35 27.04 8.05
CA ALA A 369 12.50 28.07 8.67
C ALA A 369 12.26 27.83 10.17
N SER A 370 12.63 26.67 10.70
CA SER A 370 12.77 26.39 12.13
C SER A 370 13.78 27.28 12.88
N THR A 371 14.53 28.15 12.19
CA THR A 371 15.51 29.06 12.82
C THR A 371 15.47 30.52 12.36
N SER A 372 14.65 30.88 11.37
CA SER A 372 14.58 32.26 10.84
C SER A 372 13.35 32.99 11.37
N PRO A 373 13.47 34.24 11.87
CA PRO A 373 12.30 35.03 12.24
C PRO A 373 11.40 35.18 11.02
N ARG A 374 10.09 34.91 11.19
CA ARG A 374 9.08 34.99 10.13
C ARG A 374 9.24 36.33 9.37
N PRO A 375 9.28 36.33 8.03
CA PRO A 375 8.95 37.53 7.27
C PRO A 375 7.55 38.00 7.71
N PRO A 376 7.29 39.31 7.81
CA PRO A 376 5.94 39.78 8.08
C PRO A 376 5.00 39.23 7.00
N LEU A 377 4.01 38.44 7.42
CA LEU A 377 2.95 37.95 6.55
C LEU A 377 2.16 39.17 6.07
N ASP A 378 2.02 39.30 4.75
CA ASP A 378 1.12 40.28 4.17
C ASP A 378 -0.32 39.79 4.38
N HIS A 379 -1.02 40.41 5.33
CA HIS A 379 -2.43 40.15 5.63
C HIS A 379 -3.38 40.96 4.72
N SER A 380 -2.94 41.34 3.51
CA SER A 380 -3.78 42.06 2.54
C SER A 380 -4.94 41.23 1.95
N TRP A 381 -5.15 40.00 2.43
CA TRP A 381 -6.37 39.25 2.15
C TRP A 381 -7.56 39.93 2.84
N ASN A 382 -8.38 40.61 2.04
CA ASN A 382 -9.53 41.36 2.50
C ASN A 382 -10.73 40.41 2.68
N PRO A 383 -11.26 40.21 3.90
CA PRO A 383 -12.42 39.35 4.14
C PRO A 383 -13.74 39.88 3.54
N ASP A 384 -13.74 41.05 2.91
CA ASP A 384 -14.91 41.63 2.25
C ASP A 384 -15.13 41.15 0.79
N ASP A 385 -14.26 40.31 0.23
CA ASP A 385 -14.51 39.64 -1.06
C ASP A 385 -15.46 38.44 -0.87
N HIS A 386 -16.68 38.70 -0.40
CA HIS A 386 -17.76 37.73 -0.40
C HIS A 386 -18.47 37.74 -1.75
N MET A 387 -18.48 36.58 -2.40
CA MET A 387 -19.41 36.26 -3.49
C MET A 387 -20.85 36.56 -3.03
N ASN A 388 -21.56 37.30 -3.86
CA ASN A 388 -22.96 37.64 -3.67
C ASN A 388 -23.81 36.34 -3.71
N PRO A 389 -24.57 35.99 -2.67
CA PRO A 389 -25.40 34.78 -2.65
C PRO A 389 -26.64 34.86 -3.57
N ASP A 390 -26.86 36.00 -4.23
CA ASP A 390 -28.07 36.27 -5.04
C ASP A 390 -27.91 35.95 -6.55
N ASP A 391 -26.79 35.38 -7.00
CA ASP A 391 -26.54 35.04 -8.42
C ASP A 391 -26.83 33.57 -8.78
N TYR A 392 -27.69 32.88 -8.03
CA TYR A 392 -28.29 31.62 -8.48
C TYR A 392 -29.61 31.90 -9.22
N ASP A 393 -29.51 32.08 -10.54
CA ASP A 393 -30.65 31.92 -11.44
C ASP A 393 -31.01 30.43 -11.50
N ASP A 394 -32.21 30.12 -11.00
CA ASP A 394 -32.94 28.87 -11.20
C ASP A 394 -33.29 28.73 -12.69
N ASP A 395 -32.46 27.99 -13.45
CA ASP A 395 -32.90 27.40 -14.72
C ASP A 395 -33.28 25.94 -14.47
N GLU A 396 -34.58 25.68 -14.63
CA GLU A 396 -35.26 24.39 -14.65
C GLU A 396 -34.47 23.35 -15.46
N ILE A 397 -34.00 22.31 -14.79
CA ILE A 397 -33.57 21.07 -15.45
C ILE A 397 -34.82 20.22 -15.64
N ASP A 398 -35.28 20.16 -16.89
CA ASP A 398 -36.28 19.22 -17.39
C ASP A 398 -35.81 17.77 -17.13
N ASP A 399 -36.60 17.08 -16.32
CA ASP A 399 -36.52 15.64 -16.05
C ASP A 399 -37.42 14.92 -17.06
N ASP A 400 -36.85 14.50 -18.19
CA ASP A 400 -37.46 13.54 -19.11
C ASP A 400 -36.39 13.01 -20.09
N THR A 401 -35.73 11.90 -19.71
CA THR A 401 -35.36 10.82 -20.64
C THR A 401 -35.03 9.56 -19.84
N THR A 402 -36.03 8.71 -19.67
CA THR A 402 -35.84 7.26 -19.60
C THR A 402 -35.37 6.77 -20.97
N ASP A 403 -34.12 6.34 -21.09
CA ASP A 403 -33.72 5.42 -22.16
C ASP A 403 -32.94 4.27 -21.52
N ASP A 404 -33.60 3.12 -21.57
CA ASP A 404 -33.03 1.78 -21.40
C ASP A 404 -32.02 1.56 -22.53
N ASP A 405 -30.74 1.38 -22.22
CA ASP A 405 -29.78 0.78 -23.15
C ASP A 405 -28.97 -0.29 -22.42
N ASP A 406 -29.34 -1.54 -22.72
CA ASP A 406 -28.56 -2.76 -22.52
C ASP A 406 -27.17 -2.60 -23.16
N PHE A 407 -26.13 -2.51 -22.33
CA PHE A 407 -24.74 -2.61 -22.79
C PHE A 407 -24.33 -4.09 -22.86
N ASP A 408 -24.48 -4.66 -24.06
CA ASP A 408 -23.76 -5.86 -24.47
C ASP A 408 -22.29 -5.47 -24.75
N ASP A 409 -21.39 -5.94 -23.87
CA ASP A 409 -19.95 -5.92 -24.05
C ASP A 409 -19.53 -6.94 -25.13
N ASP A 410 -19.46 -6.50 -26.38
CA ASP A 410 -18.78 -7.23 -27.46
C ASP A 410 -17.44 -6.56 -27.80
N ASP A 411 -16.39 -7.36 -27.62
CA ASP A 411 -15.00 -7.25 -28.09
C ASP A 411 -14.70 -6.18 -29.16
N ILE A 412 -13.98 -5.13 -28.76
CA ILE A 412 -13.28 -4.23 -29.70
C ILE A 412 -11.80 -4.57 -29.69
N ASP A 413 -11.37 -5.28 -30.74
CA ASP A 413 -10.00 -5.37 -31.20
C ASP A 413 -9.53 -3.97 -31.67
N ASP A 414 -8.67 -3.33 -30.87
CA ASP A 414 -8.07 -2.01 -31.14
C ASP A 414 -6.83 -2.16 -32.04
N ASP A 415 -7.04 -2.00 -33.35
CA ASP A 415 -5.98 -2.01 -34.37
C ASP A 415 -5.13 -0.72 -34.31
N THR A 416 -3.92 -0.88 -33.78
CA THR A 416 -2.83 0.09 -33.73
C THR A 416 -2.38 0.56 -35.13
N THR A 417 -2.79 1.74 -35.58
CA THR A 417 -2.14 2.39 -36.75
C THR A 417 -1.88 3.91 -36.66
N ASP A 418 -2.28 4.61 -35.59
CA ASP A 418 -2.10 6.08 -35.51
C ASP A 418 -0.84 6.57 -34.73
N ASP A 419 -0.03 5.66 -34.18
CA ASP A 419 1.12 6.02 -33.32
C ASP A 419 2.33 6.64 -34.05
N GLU A 420 2.47 6.44 -35.36
CA GLU A 420 3.65 6.95 -36.09
C GLU A 420 3.56 8.45 -36.44
N LEU A 421 2.35 9.01 -36.57
CA LEU A 421 2.14 10.42 -36.91
C LEU A 421 2.28 11.33 -35.68
N TYR A 422 1.97 10.82 -34.49
CA TYR A 422 2.10 11.53 -33.22
C TYR A 422 3.59 11.73 -32.81
N ASN A 423 4.44 10.74 -33.07
CA ASN A 423 5.85 10.76 -32.65
C ASN A 423 6.74 11.76 -33.43
N ARG A 424 6.39 12.15 -34.66
CA ARG A 424 7.21 13.08 -35.47
C ARG A 424 7.08 14.55 -35.06
N ARG A 425 5.98 14.99 -34.44
CA ARG A 425 5.80 16.40 -34.05
C ARG A 425 6.49 16.76 -32.73
N ARG A 426 6.65 15.79 -31.81
CA ARG A 426 7.17 16.03 -30.45
C ARG A 426 8.69 16.22 -30.38
N MET A 427 9.45 15.60 -31.27
CA MET A 427 10.94 15.62 -31.23
C MET A 427 11.57 16.95 -31.67
N GLY A 428 10.84 17.80 -32.42
CA GLY A 428 11.35 19.08 -32.91
C GLY A 428 11.34 20.21 -31.87
N GLY A 429 10.34 20.24 -30.98
CA GLY A 429 10.15 21.31 -29.98
C GLY A 429 11.09 21.21 -28.78
N MET A 430 11.33 20.00 -28.27
CA MET A 430 12.12 19.78 -27.04
C MET A 430 13.61 20.17 -27.17
N ARG A 431 14.14 20.33 -28.38
CA ARG A 431 15.55 20.67 -28.60
C ARG A 431 15.84 22.18 -28.45
N ALA A 432 14.85 23.04 -28.68
CA ALA A 432 14.99 24.48 -28.54
C ALA A 432 14.89 24.94 -27.07
N GLU A 433 13.97 24.33 -26.31
CA GLU A 433 13.73 24.64 -24.90
C GLU A 433 14.89 24.19 -23.98
N ARG A 434 15.55 23.07 -24.33
CA ARG A 434 16.69 22.53 -23.57
C ARG A 434 17.93 23.42 -23.60
N ASN A 435 18.15 24.15 -24.69
CA ASN A 435 19.30 25.06 -24.82
C ASN A 435 19.09 26.36 -24.04
N PHE A 436 17.85 26.86 -23.99
CA PHE A 436 17.51 28.09 -23.25
C PHE A 436 17.63 27.91 -21.72
N ILE A 437 17.24 26.74 -21.20
CA ILE A 437 17.32 26.44 -19.76
C ILE A 437 18.76 26.22 -19.29
N GLN A 438 19.64 25.63 -20.13
CA GLN A 438 21.05 25.43 -19.75
C GLN A 438 21.85 26.73 -19.66
N GLU A 439 21.49 27.75 -20.42
CA GLU A 439 22.18 29.05 -20.42
C GLU A 439 21.82 29.87 -19.16
N GLN A 440 20.56 29.82 -18.70
CA GLN A 440 20.11 30.51 -17.47
C GLN A 440 20.64 29.85 -16.17
N LEU A 441 20.85 28.54 -16.17
CA LEU A 441 21.36 27.80 -15.00
C LEU A 441 22.87 27.98 -14.77
N ALA A 442 23.62 28.40 -15.79
CA ALA A 442 25.06 28.65 -15.68
C ALA A 442 25.37 29.98 -14.98
N GLU A 443 24.55 31.03 -15.18
CA GLU A 443 24.79 32.36 -14.60
C GLU A 443 24.37 32.48 -13.12
N HIS A 444 23.45 31.63 -12.65
CA HIS A 444 22.96 31.69 -11.26
C HIS A 444 23.80 30.89 -10.25
N ARG A 445 24.74 30.04 -10.73
CA ARG A 445 25.45 29.06 -9.89
C ARG A 445 26.72 29.59 -9.20
N GLU A 446 27.23 30.76 -9.57
CA GLU A 446 28.49 31.28 -9.00
C GLU A 446 28.31 32.35 -7.90
N SER A 447 27.15 33.00 -7.75
CA SER A 447 27.00 34.10 -6.79
C SER A 447 26.42 33.72 -5.42
N VAL A 448 25.67 32.62 -5.30
CA VAL A 448 24.92 32.27 -4.07
C VAL A 448 25.71 31.35 -3.13
N LEU A 449 26.67 30.57 -3.65
CA LEU A 449 27.37 29.54 -2.86
C LEU A 449 28.44 30.06 -1.90
N VAL A 450 28.92 31.29 -2.05
CA VAL A 450 30.03 31.83 -1.23
C VAL A 450 29.52 32.47 0.07
N ASP A 451 28.36 33.13 0.05
CA ASP A 451 27.82 33.83 1.23
C ASP A 451 27.16 32.90 2.26
N GLU A 452 26.67 31.73 1.83
CA GLU A 452 25.89 30.83 2.69
C GLU A 452 26.76 29.89 3.53
N VAL A 453 27.96 29.55 3.04
CA VAL A 453 28.94 28.71 3.75
C VAL A 453 29.54 29.44 4.96
N ASP A 454 29.76 30.75 4.86
CA ASP A 454 30.30 31.55 5.97
C ASP A 454 29.25 31.85 7.05
N ARG A 455 27.96 31.89 6.69
CA ARG A 455 26.84 32.07 7.62
C ARG A 455 26.58 30.83 8.49
N ILE A 456 26.72 29.64 7.91
CA ILE A 456 26.56 28.36 8.61
C ILE A 456 27.70 28.12 9.63
N ARG A 457 28.91 28.61 9.34
CA ARG A 457 30.06 28.48 10.25
C ARG A 457 29.87 29.29 11.55
N GLY A 458 29.24 30.47 11.49
CA GLY A 458 28.97 31.30 12.67
C GLY A 458 27.89 30.76 13.62
N PHE A 459 26.90 30.02 13.11
CA PHE A 459 25.79 29.52 13.94
C PHE A 459 26.18 28.30 14.79
N ARG A 460 27.13 27.49 14.31
CA ARG A 460 27.67 26.33 15.05
C ARG A 460 28.44 26.72 16.31
N GLU A 461 29.05 27.91 16.33
CA GLU A 461 29.76 28.42 17.51
C GLU A 461 28.81 28.96 18.60
N GLN A 462 27.61 29.41 18.24
CA GLN A 462 26.62 29.92 19.20
C GLN A 462 25.87 28.82 19.98
N LEU A 463 25.74 27.61 19.43
CA LEU A 463 25.03 26.50 20.07
C LEU A 463 25.90 25.67 21.04
N GLY A 464 27.17 26.04 21.27
CA GLY A 464 28.06 25.31 22.19
C GLY A 464 28.36 23.87 21.74
N LEU A 465 28.09 23.53 20.47
CA LEU A 465 28.33 22.21 19.89
C LEU A 465 29.79 22.08 19.42
N THR A 466 30.74 22.23 20.33
CA THR A 466 32.16 21.94 20.06
C THR A 466 32.63 20.84 21.01
N GLY A 467 32.88 19.64 20.49
CA GLY A 467 33.63 18.62 21.24
C GLY A 467 33.24 17.15 21.08
N GLY A 468 32.25 16.79 20.26
CA GLY A 468 31.97 15.39 19.95
C GLY A 468 32.70 14.95 18.68
N THR A 469 33.76 14.15 18.80
CA THR A 469 34.29 13.38 17.66
C THR A 469 33.18 12.47 17.15
N PHE A 470 32.52 12.88 16.07
CA PHE A 470 31.63 12.03 15.29
C PHE A 470 32.46 10.87 14.74
N GLN A 471 32.33 9.69 15.35
CA GLN A 471 32.65 8.47 14.63
C GLN A 471 31.62 8.35 13.50
N PRO A 472 32.04 8.12 12.25
CA PRO A 472 31.09 7.89 11.17
C PRO A 472 30.29 6.65 11.51
N LEU A 473 28.97 6.83 11.68
CA LEU A 473 28.01 5.74 11.67
C LEU A 473 28.24 4.96 10.37
N HIS A 474 28.54 3.67 10.52
CA HIS A 474 28.64 2.74 9.40
C HIS A 474 27.37 2.83 8.55
N SER A 475 27.53 3.09 7.25
CA SER A 475 26.45 3.01 6.28
C SER A 475 25.74 1.65 6.41
N PRO A 476 24.39 1.59 6.44
CA PRO A 476 23.66 0.32 6.54
C PRO A 476 23.77 -0.60 5.31
N GLY A 477 24.62 -0.28 4.32
CA GLY A 477 24.64 -0.90 2.99
C GLY A 477 25.59 -2.08 2.78
N ASP A 478 26.47 -2.41 3.73
CA ASP A 478 27.47 -3.48 3.55
C ASP A 478 27.21 -4.71 4.44
N ARG A 479 25.95 -5.12 4.56
CA ARG A 479 25.69 -6.52 4.94
C ARG A 479 25.75 -7.34 3.65
N PRO A 480 26.74 -8.25 3.47
CA PRO A 480 26.64 -9.22 2.40
C PRO A 480 25.29 -9.92 2.54
N ILE A 481 24.58 -10.12 1.43
CA ILE A 481 23.45 -11.05 1.36
C ILE A 481 24.02 -12.39 1.82
N VAL A 482 23.85 -12.69 3.11
CA VAL A 482 24.12 -14.01 3.64
C VAL A 482 22.99 -14.84 3.04
N PRO A 483 23.24 -15.78 2.11
CA PRO A 483 22.20 -16.71 1.72
C PRO A 483 21.67 -17.28 3.03
N MET A 484 20.35 -17.22 3.26
CA MET A 484 19.75 -17.83 4.44
C MET A 484 20.35 -19.22 4.56
N ARG A 485 21.26 -19.38 5.52
CA ARG A 485 21.85 -20.66 5.82
C ARG A 485 20.66 -21.39 6.38
N GLY A 486 20.05 -22.27 5.56
CA GLY A 486 19.06 -23.22 6.03
C GLY A 486 19.64 -23.80 7.30
N SER A 487 19.11 -23.37 8.44
CA SER A 487 19.53 -23.94 9.70
C SER A 487 19.14 -25.39 9.56
N ASN A 488 20.12 -26.28 9.58
CA ASN A 488 19.90 -27.69 9.86
C ASN A 488 19.42 -27.83 11.31
N HIS A 489 18.34 -27.13 11.66
CA HIS A 489 17.55 -27.42 12.84
C HIS A 489 16.99 -28.81 12.57
N GLU A 490 17.56 -29.80 13.24
CA GLU A 490 17.12 -31.18 13.20
C GLU A 490 15.60 -31.25 13.36
N ASP A 491 14.94 -31.89 12.39
CA ASP A 491 13.49 -32.18 12.23
C ASP A 491 12.86 -32.97 13.40
N THR A 492 13.25 -32.70 14.64
CA THR A 492 12.77 -33.42 15.83
C THR A 492 11.41 -32.94 16.33
N ASN A 493 10.90 -31.82 15.81
CA ASN A 493 9.61 -31.22 16.19
C ASN A 493 8.58 -31.23 15.04
N ARG A 494 8.64 -32.19 14.12
CA ARG A 494 7.59 -32.35 13.12
C ARG A 494 6.31 -32.86 13.79
N LEU A 495 5.23 -32.07 13.73
CA LEU A 495 3.92 -32.44 14.31
C LEU A 495 3.19 -33.47 13.42
N LEU A 496 3.47 -33.48 12.13
CA LEU A 496 2.97 -34.47 11.17
C LEU A 496 3.70 -35.81 11.29
N LYS A 497 2.96 -36.91 11.50
CA LYS A 497 3.51 -38.27 11.34
C LYS A 497 3.94 -38.46 9.88
N GLU A 498 5.22 -38.73 9.66
CA GLU A 498 5.88 -38.63 8.35
C GLU A 498 5.31 -39.54 7.26
N GLU A 499 4.59 -40.60 7.62
CA GLU A 499 4.20 -41.64 6.66
C GLU A 499 3.10 -41.22 5.67
N GLU A 500 2.38 -40.11 5.89
CA GLU A 500 1.22 -39.73 5.04
C GLU A 500 1.24 -38.29 4.45
N ILE A 501 1.84 -37.31 5.12
CA ILE A 501 1.80 -35.89 4.70
C ILE A 501 3.22 -35.36 4.51
N SER A 502 3.71 -35.32 3.27
CA SER A 502 5.03 -34.79 2.90
C SER A 502 4.87 -33.69 1.83
N PRO A 503 5.69 -32.62 1.84
CA PRO A 503 5.59 -31.57 0.84
C PRO A 503 5.70 -32.13 -0.58
N GLY A 504 4.84 -31.62 -1.45
CA GLY A 504 4.75 -31.94 -2.86
C GLY A 504 5.82 -31.21 -3.69
N LEU A 505 5.97 -31.65 -4.94
CA LEU A 505 6.96 -31.15 -5.88
C LEU A 505 6.36 -30.31 -6.99
N GLY A 506 5.03 -30.21 -7.05
CA GLY A 506 4.34 -29.59 -8.17
C GLY A 506 3.68 -28.26 -7.84
N TRP A 507 4.08 -27.57 -6.78
CA TRP A 507 3.55 -26.23 -6.49
C TRP A 507 4.45 -25.17 -7.10
N TYR A 508 3.89 -24.17 -7.78
CA TYR A 508 4.66 -23.17 -8.54
C TYR A 508 4.36 -21.75 -8.08
N LEU A 509 5.39 -20.91 -7.93
CA LEU A 509 5.21 -19.49 -7.62
C LEU A 509 4.93 -18.71 -8.91
N HIS A 510 3.69 -18.24 -9.05
CA HIS A 510 3.20 -17.55 -10.24
C HIS A 510 3.04 -16.05 -10.00
N ASN A 511 3.38 -15.23 -11.00
CA ASN A 511 3.24 -13.77 -11.00
C ASN A 511 3.77 -13.01 -9.77
N ALA A 512 4.60 -13.63 -8.93
CA ALA A 512 5.33 -12.92 -7.90
C ALA A 512 6.34 -11.96 -8.54
N GLU A 513 6.34 -10.71 -8.10
CA GLU A 513 7.28 -9.72 -8.59
C GLU A 513 8.66 -9.88 -7.98
N THR A 514 9.67 -9.60 -8.81
CA THR A 514 11.07 -9.59 -8.36
C THR A 514 11.41 -8.23 -7.79
N GLY A 515 12.28 -8.20 -6.79
CA GLY A 515 12.81 -6.96 -6.22
C GLY A 515 12.18 -6.61 -4.87
N PHE A 516 12.52 -5.43 -4.36
CA PHE A 516 12.02 -4.94 -3.09
C PHE A 516 10.69 -4.22 -3.32
N CYS A 517 9.57 -4.94 -3.15
CA CYS A 517 8.23 -4.45 -3.49
C CYS A 517 7.40 -4.07 -2.27
N ASP A 518 7.88 -3.07 -1.51
CA ASP A 518 7.24 -2.66 -0.25
C ASP A 518 6.37 -1.40 -0.38
N GLY A 519 6.22 -0.87 -1.59
CA GLY A 519 5.45 0.35 -1.83
C GLY A 519 6.12 1.63 -1.33
N SER A 520 7.34 1.57 -0.81
CA SER A 520 8.06 2.75 -0.35
C SER A 520 8.71 3.53 -1.50
N ALA A 521 9.24 4.72 -1.20
CA ALA A 521 10.08 5.48 -2.13
C ALA A 521 11.37 4.75 -2.56
N GLN A 522 11.71 3.64 -1.90
CA GLN A 522 12.82 2.75 -2.24
C GLN A 522 12.34 1.47 -2.94
N SER A 523 11.06 1.37 -3.31
CA SER A 523 10.53 0.18 -4.00
C SER A 523 11.20 -0.02 -5.36
N GLU A 524 11.52 -1.28 -5.67
CA GLU A 524 12.29 -1.73 -6.83
C GLU A 524 11.55 -2.84 -7.63
N CYS A 525 10.25 -2.68 -7.84
CA CYS A 525 9.38 -3.67 -8.50
C CYS A 525 9.49 -3.77 -10.03
N SER A 526 8.96 -4.87 -10.57
CA SER A 526 8.71 -5.09 -12.01
C SER A 526 9.96 -5.04 -12.89
N ARG A 527 11.10 -5.42 -12.31
CA ARG A 527 12.42 -5.39 -12.98
C ARG A 527 12.77 -6.69 -13.70
N LYS A 528 11.78 -7.52 -14.02
CA LYS A 528 12.01 -8.76 -14.78
C LYS A 528 12.70 -8.44 -16.10
N ASN A 529 13.66 -9.26 -16.51
CA ASN A 529 14.32 -9.09 -17.80
C ASN A 529 13.34 -9.20 -19.00
N THR A 530 12.18 -9.82 -18.79
CA THR A 530 11.10 -9.92 -19.78
C THR A 530 10.12 -8.73 -19.76
N SER A 531 10.24 -7.81 -18.79
CA SER A 531 9.34 -6.65 -18.68
C SER A 531 9.52 -5.70 -19.87
N ASN A 532 8.41 -5.31 -20.49
CA ASN A 532 8.37 -4.26 -21.50
C ASN A 532 8.18 -2.86 -20.88
N CYS A 533 8.11 -2.76 -19.56
CA CYS A 533 7.94 -1.51 -18.84
C CYS A 533 8.62 -1.52 -17.47
N LEU A 534 9.95 -1.39 -17.47
CA LEU A 534 10.77 -1.45 -16.24
C LEU A 534 10.51 -0.30 -15.26
N MET A 535 9.93 0.81 -15.74
CA MET A 535 9.61 1.98 -14.91
C MET A 535 8.15 2.04 -14.47
N SER A 536 7.33 0.99 -14.72
CA SER A 536 5.96 0.95 -14.19
C SER A 536 6.00 1.23 -12.69
N GLY A 537 6.84 0.48 -11.96
CA GLY A 537 7.12 0.61 -10.52
C GLY A 537 5.88 0.47 -9.63
N GLN A 538 4.71 0.31 -10.26
CA GLN A 538 3.42 0.03 -9.68
C GLN A 538 3.51 -1.33 -9.01
N ASN A 539 3.13 -1.36 -7.74
CA ASN A 539 3.29 -2.54 -6.92
C ASN A 539 2.11 -3.49 -7.06
N ASP A 540 1.19 -3.33 -8.02
CA ASP A 540 -0.01 -4.17 -8.18
C ASP A 540 0.22 -5.54 -8.84
N ALA A 541 1.26 -6.26 -8.44
CA ALA A 541 1.39 -7.64 -8.86
C ALA A 541 0.55 -8.56 -8.00
N ARG A 542 -0.18 -9.43 -8.67
CA ARG A 542 -1.11 -10.40 -8.09
C ARG A 542 -0.49 -11.80 -8.11
N GLY A 543 0.56 -11.97 -7.32
CA GLY A 543 1.26 -13.26 -7.21
C GLY A 543 0.44 -14.32 -6.47
N GLY A 544 0.83 -15.59 -6.61
CA GLY A 544 0.23 -16.70 -5.87
C GLY A 544 1.06 -17.98 -5.99
N ILE A 545 0.79 -18.94 -5.10
CA ILE A 545 1.30 -20.31 -5.25
C ILE A 545 0.21 -21.13 -5.94
N ILE A 546 0.49 -21.57 -7.16
CA ILE A 546 -0.41 -22.38 -7.97
C ILE A 546 -0.11 -23.85 -7.75
N GLY A 547 -1.15 -24.66 -7.69
CA GLY A 547 -1.04 -26.11 -7.74
C GLY A 547 -2.29 -26.74 -8.34
N ASP A 548 -2.13 -27.98 -8.80
CA ASP A 548 -3.15 -28.81 -9.39
C ASP A 548 -3.29 -30.18 -8.68
N GLY A 549 -4.10 -31.08 -9.23
CA GLY A 549 -4.32 -32.42 -8.69
C GLY A 549 -3.08 -33.33 -8.65
N LEU A 550 -1.96 -32.92 -9.27
CA LEU A 550 -0.68 -33.62 -9.32
C LEU A 550 0.39 -32.97 -8.42
N SER A 551 0.12 -31.78 -7.84
CA SER A 551 1.12 -31.00 -7.10
C SER A 551 1.56 -31.61 -5.78
N GLY A 552 0.71 -32.43 -5.15
CA GLY A 552 0.95 -32.99 -3.81
C GLY A 552 0.59 -32.01 -2.70
N TRP A 553 1.15 -32.18 -1.50
CA TRP A 553 0.84 -31.31 -0.36
C TRP A 553 1.65 -30.00 -0.40
N LEU A 554 1.00 -28.85 -0.30
CA LEU A 554 1.66 -27.61 0.13
C LEU A 554 1.65 -27.62 1.65
N ILE A 555 2.82 -27.57 2.29
CA ILE A 555 2.92 -27.55 3.76
C ILE A 555 3.54 -26.23 4.17
N MET A 556 2.89 -25.54 5.10
CA MET A 556 3.27 -24.21 5.57
C MET A 556 3.32 -24.19 7.10
N GLU A 557 4.19 -23.34 7.65
CA GLU A 557 4.35 -23.16 9.09
C GLU A 557 3.91 -21.75 9.49
N LEU A 558 2.74 -21.64 10.12
CA LEU A 558 2.22 -20.39 10.64
C LEU A 558 2.68 -20.22 12.09
N LYS A 559 3.21 -19.05 12.43
CA LYS A 559 3.73 -18.75 13.77
C LYS A 559 2.83 -17.78 14.50
N ASN A 560 2.89 -17.81 15.83
CA ASN A 560 2.20 -16.87 16.72
C ASN A 560 0.66 -16.87 16.58
N ILE A 561 0.06 -18.03 16.31
CA ILE A 561 -1.41 -18.17 16.26
C ILE A 561 -1.99 -18.11 17.67
N ARG A 562 -2.97 -17.23 17.91
CA ARG A 562 -3.54 -17.00 19.25
C ARG A 562 -5.04 -17.28 19.32
N SER A 563 -5.75 -17.08 18.22
CA SER A 563 -7.22 -17.04 18.18
C SER A 563 -7.82 -18.24 17.44
N GLY A 564 -6.98 -19.13 16.88
CA GLY A 564 -7.44 -20.34 16.20
C GLY A 564 -8.15 -20.05 14.88
N VAL A 565 -7.81 -18.93 14.24
CA VAL A 565 -8.36 -18.55 12.93
C VAL A 565 -7.28 -18.74 11.88
N VAL A 566 -7.58 -19.50 10.83
CA VAL A 566 -6.77 -19.59 9.62
C VAL A 566 -7.69 -19.55 8.41
N LEU A 567 -7.51 -18.55 7.56
CA LEU A 567 -8.29 -18.32 6.35
C LEU A 567 -7.34 -18.33 5.14
N ALA A 568 -7.82 -18.78 3.99
CA ALA A 568 -7.07 -18.74 2.74
C ALA A 568 -7.85 -17.95 1.68
N ARG A 569 -7.19 -17.07 0.95
CA ARG A 569 -7.74 -16.53 -0.31
C ARG A 569 -7.27 -17.41 -1.45
N VAL A 570 -8.22 -18.10 -2.07
CA VAL A 570 -7.97 -19.04 -3.16
C VAL A 570 -8.70 -18.57 -4.42
N GLU A 571 -8.01 -18.62 -5.55
CA GLU A 571 -8.59 -18.36 -6.87
C GLU A 571 -8.74 -19.68 -7.62
N ASP A 572 -9.96 -20.04 -7.99
CA ASP A 572 -10.31 -21.29 -8.68
C ASP A 572 -10.45 -21.12 -10.20
N TYR A 573 -10.37 -19.89 -10.70
CA TYR A 573 -10.40 -19.54 -12.12
C TYR A 573 -9.01 -19.61 -12.80
N THR A 574 -8.03 -20.23 -12.13
CA THR A 574 -6.67 -20.37 -12.67
C THR A 574 -6.63 -21.44 -13.76
N HIS A 575 -6.04 -21.15 -14.92
CA HIS A 575 -5.98 -22.09 -16.03
C HIS A 575 -5.04 -23.28 -15.78
N ALA A 576 -5.33 -24.42 -16.41
CA ALA A 576 -4.56 -25.66 -16.28
C ALA A 576 -3.09 -25.55 -16.73
N ASP A 577 -2.77 -24.59 -17.60
CA ASP A 577 -1.43 -24.31 -18.11
C ASP A 577 -0.65 -23.31 -17.24
N ALA A 578 -1.28 -22.71 -16.22
CA ALA A 578 -0.64 -21.75 -15.33
C ALA A 578 0.42 -22.38 -14.40
N ASP A 579 0.36 -23.70 -14.20
CA ASP A 579 1.38 -24.48 -13.50
C ASP A 579 2.30 -25.21 -14.49
N PRO A 580 3.46 -24.62 -14.85
CA PRO A 580 4.44 -25.29 -15.71
C PRO A 580 5.18 -26.42 -14.99
N GLN A 581 5.14 -26.50 -13.66
CA GLN A 581 5.92 -27.46 -12.89
C GLN A 581 5.43 -28.90 -13.10
N THR A 582 4.11 -29.07 -13.27
CA THR A 582 3.46 -30.37 -13.48
C THR A 582 3.31 -30.73 -14.96
N GLU A 583 3.88 -29.95 -15.87
CA GLU A 583 3.79 -30.22 -17.31
C GLU A 583 4.37 -31.61 -17.65
N GLY A 584 3.55 -32.45 -18.30
CA GLY A 584 3.91 -33.81 -18.66
C GLY A 584 3.84 -34.84 -17.52
N TRP A 585 3.43 -34.44 -16.31
CA TRP A 585 3.25 -35.37 -15.20
C TRP A 585 2.00 -36.23 -15.41
N THR A 586 2.07 -37.48 -14.97
CA THR A 586 0.93 -38.42 -15.05
C THR A 586 0.46 -38.91 -13.69
N GLU A 587 1.22 -38.58 -12.63
CA GLU A 587 0.89 -38.90 -11.25
C GLU A 587 1.51 -37.86 -10.31
N VAL A 588 1.02 -37.81 -9.07
CA VAL A 588 1.50 -36.88 -8.05
C VAL A 588 3.01 -37.03 -7.84
N ASN A 589 3.74 -35.91 -7.88
CA ASN A 589 5.21 -35.86 -7.77
C ASN A 589 5.97 -36.62 -8.88
N ASN A 590 5.34 -36.93 -10.01
CA ASN A 590 5.92 -37.61 -11.17
C ASN A 590 6.71 -38.89 -10.84
N LYS A 591 6.29 -39.64 -9.82
CA LYS A 591 7.03 -40.81 -9.32
C LYS A 591 6.77 -42.07 -10.16
N ASN A 592 7.37 -42.14 -11.35
CA ASN A 592 7.32 -43.27 -12.30
C ASN A 592 6.94 -44.63 -11.68
N GLY A 593 5.63 -44.88 -11.54
CA GLY A 593 5.07 -46.23 -11.65
C GLY A 593 4.50 -46.94 -10.42
N GLN A 594 3.87 -46.31 -9.41
CA GLN A 594 3.16 -47.14 -8.39
C GLN A 594 1.79 -46.69 -7.84
N ARG A 595 1.22 -45.53 -8.17
CA ARG A 595 -0.16 -45.25 -7.71
C ARG A 595 -0.99 -44.52 -8.76
N LYS A 596 -1.74 -45.30 -9.56
CA LYS A 596 -2.94 -44.77 -10.20
C LYS A 596 -3.90 -44.34 -9.10
N LEU A 597 -4.08 -43.03 -8.93
CA LEU A 597 -5.17 -42.49 -8.14
C LEU A 597 -6.48 -42.96 -8.79
N PHE A 598 -7.20 -43.85 -8.11
CA PHE A 598 -8.58 -44.14 -8.48
C PHE A 598 -9.42 -42.97 -7.97
N VAL A 599 -9.99 -42.19 -8.89
CA VAL A 599 -10.80 -41.03 -8.55
C VAL A 599 -12.09 -41.06 -9.40
N PRO A 600 -13.28 -40.82 -8.81
CA PRO A 600 -14.57 -40.83 -9.53
C PRO A 600 -14.73 -39.72 -10.60
N GLU A 601 -15.84 -39.64 -11.34
CA GLU A 601 -16.06 -38.63 -12.40
C GLU A 601 -16.48 -37.22 -11.88
N ASN A 602 -16.76 -37.05 -10.58
CA ASN A 602 -17.07 -35.77 -9.91
C ASN A 602 -16.22 -35.64 -8.65
N ASP A 603 -14.96 -35.21 -8.79
CA ASP A 603 -13.93 -35.69 -7.88
C ASP A 603 -12.90 -34.68 -7.43
N PHE A 604 -13.23 -33.39 -7.51
CA PHE A 604 -12.43 -32.41 -6.83
C PHE A 604 -12.58 -32.63 -5.31
N PHE A 605 -11.44 -32.87 -4.66
CA PHE A 605 -11.31 -32.86 -3.21
C PHE A 605 -10.19 -31.90 -2.79
N LEU A 606 -10.48 -31.07 -1.80
CA LEU A 606 -9.48 -30.30 -1.07
C LEU A 606 -9.22 -31.00 0.26
N ASP A 607 -8.02 -31.54 0.43
CA ASP A 607 -7.55 -32.02 1.73
C ASP A 607 -6.86 -30.86 2.46
N ILE A 608 -7.27 -30.60 3.70
CA ILE A 608 -6.71 -29.61 4.60
C ILE A 608 -6.15 -30.37 5.81
N ALA A 609 -4.89 -30.15 6.17
CA ALA A 609 -4.27 -30.75 7.35
C ALA A 609 -3.88 -29.67 8.35
N ILE A 610 -4.37 -29.76 9.58
CA ILE A 610 -3.94 -28.88 10.69
C ILE A 610 -3.27 -29.75 11.75
N ASN A 611 -1.96 -29.57 11.94
CA ASN A 611 -1.14 -30.38 12.85
C ASN A 611 -1.34 -31.90 12.65
N GLY A 612 -1.58 -32.32 11.41
CA GLY A 612 -1.71 -33.73 11.00
C GLY A 612 -3.11 -34.30 11.00
N ASN A 613 -4.09 -33.53 11.48
CA ASN A 613 -5.48 -33.91 11.36
C ASN A 613 -5.99 -33.49 9.98
N ILE A 614 -6.30 -34.46 9.13
CA ILE A 614 -6.80 -34.22 7.77
C ILE A 614 -8.33 -34.06 7.79
N ARG A 615 -8.82 -32.96 7.23
CA ARG A 615 -10.20 -32.73 6.80
C ARG A 615 -10.24 -32.77 5.28
N THR A 616 -11.13 -33.56 4.70
CA THR A 616 -11.34 -33.61 3.25
C THR A 616 -12.68 -32.98 2.91
N LEU A 617 -12.67 -31.99 2.02
CA LEU A 617 -13.87 -31.35 1.47
C LEU A 617 -14.02 -31.78 0.02
N ASN A 618 -15.19 -32.26 -0.37
CA ASN A 618 -15.53 -32.33 -1.79
C ASN A 618 -15.92 -30.94 -2.33
N TYR A 619 -16.07 -30.80 -3.65
CA TYR A 619 -16.43 -29.53 -4.26
C TYR A 619 -17.69 -28.87 -3.64
N THR A 620 -18.76 -29.63 -3.41
CA THR A 620 -20.00 -29.08 -2.82
C THR A 620 -19.75 -28.53 -1.42
N GLN A 621 -19.04 -29.28 -0.56
CA GLN A 621 -18.72 -28.84 0.80
C GLN A 621 -17.81 -27.60 0.78
N LEU A 622 -16.84 -27.57 -0.12
CA LEU A 622 -15.98 -26.41 -0.31
C LEU A 622 -16.78 -25.16 -0.68
N GLN A 623 -17.74 -25.30 -1.58
CA GLN A 623 -18.63 -24.22 -2.03
C GLN A 623 -19.61 -23.77 -0.94
N GLU A 624 -19.97 -24.64 0.01
CA GLU A 624 -20.74 -24.27 1.19
C GLU A 624 -19.90 -23.49 2.21
N GLU A 625 -18.63 -23.86 2.38
CA GLU A 625 -17.69 -23.21 3.30
C GLU A 625 -17.13 -21.88 2.75
N ARG A 626 -16.98 -21.72 1.42
CA ARG A 626 -16.45 -20.49 0.83
C ARG A 626 -17.29 -19.28 1.20
N HIS A 627 -16.62 -18.16 1.45
CA HIS A 627 -17.24 -16.87 1.65
C HIS A 627 -16.75 -15.93 0.56
N GLU A 628 -17.63 -15.59 -0.38
CA GLU A 628 -17.34 -14.57 -1.38
C GLU A 628 -17.61 -13.22 -0.74
N VAL A 629 -16.53 -12.46 -0.52
CA VAL A 629 -16.58 -11.20 0.21
C VAL A 629 -16.91 -10.04 -0.73
N VAL A 630 -16.24 -10.05 -1.88
CA VAL A 630 -16.53 -9.24 -3.06
C VAL A 630 -16.30 -10.10 -4.29
N HIS A 631 -16.76 -9.66 -5.45
CA HIS A 631 -16.56 -10.39 -6.71
C HIS A 631 -15.09 -10.79 -6.91
N ASN A 632 -14.82 -12.07 -7.19
CA ASN A 632 -13.47 -12.65 -7.33
C ASN A 632 -12.59 -12.58 -6.06
N MET A 633 -13.22 -12.44 -4.88
CA MET A 633 -12.55 -12.54 -3.58
C MET A 633 -13.21 -13.63 -2.76
N GLU A 634 -12.74 -14.85 -2.96
CA GLU A 634 -13.16 -15.99 -2.16
C GLU A 634 -12.23 -16.22 -0.97
N ILE A 635 -12.82 -16.35 0.20
CA ILE A 635 -12.11 -16.73 1.43
C ILE A 635 -12.60 -18.10 1.89
N TRP A 636 -11.65 -19.01 2.11
CA TRP A 636 -11.90 -20.37 2.55
C TRP A 636 -11.39 -20.54 3.99
N PRO A 637 -12.25 -20.88 4.95
CA PRO A 637 -11.83 -21.13 6.32
C PRO A 637 -11.10 -22.49 6.43
N LEU A 638 -9.79 -22.44 6.68
CA LEU A 638 -8.98 -23.64 6.92
C LEU A 638 -9.09 -24.13 8.37
N LEU A 639 -9.18 -23.18 9.31
CA LEU A 639 -9.41 -23.44 10.73
C LEU A 639 -10.28 -22.32 11.30
N LEU A 640 -11.37 -22.72 11.96
CA LEU A 640 -12.22 -21.85 12.80
C LEU A 640 -12.48 -22.60 14.10
N ASP A 641 -11.66 -22.35 15.12
CA ASP A 641 -11.83 -22.94 16.45
C ASP A 641 -12.54 -21.96 17.40
N GLU A 642 -13.87 -21.97 17.37
CA GLU A 642 -14.71 -21.15 18.25
C GLU A 642 -14.54 -21.49 19.74
N SER A 643 -13.96 -22.63 20.09
CA SER A 643 -13.70 -22.95 21.50
C SER A 643 -12.53 -22.14 22.05
N LYS A 644 -11.46 -21.99 21.25
CA LYS A 644 -10.32 -21.12 21.54
C LYS A 644 -10.67 -19.63 21.47
N TRP A 645 -11.70 -19.27 20.72
CA TRP A 645 -12.26 -17.92 20.66
C TRP A 645 -12.78 -17.45 22.03
N ASN A 646 -13.52 -18.31 22.73
CA ASN A 646 -14.27 -17.93 23.93
C ASN A 646 -13.44 -17.98 25.22
N GLU A 647 -12.32 -18.71 25.20
CA GLU A 647 -11.33 -18.63 26.25
C GLU A 647 -10.63 -17.28 26.12
N GLN A 648 -11.01 -16.31 26.98
CA GLN A 648 -10.40 -14.98 26.98
C GLN A 648 -8.89 -15.10 26.81
N PRO A 649 -8.25 -14.23 26.00
CA PRO A 649 -6.81 -14.25 25.77
C PRO A 649 -6.10 -13.87 27.08
N SER A 650 -5.99 -14.81 28.01
CA SER A 650 -5.08 -14.73 29.14
C SER A 650 -3.68 -15.02 28.60
N LEU A 651 -3.19 -14.10 27.76
CA LEU A 651 -1.81 -13.69 27.59
C LEU A 651 -0.73 -14.70 28.05
N SER A 652 -0.72 -15.91 27.50
CA SER A 652 0.59 -16.44 27.15
C SER A 652 1.02 -15.58 25.96
N ASN A 653 1.99 -14.70 26.18
CA ASN A 653 2.56 -13.88 25.10
C ASN A 653 3.07 -14.74 23.93
N GLU A 654 3.30 -16.03 24.19
CA GLU A 654 3.69 -17.06 23.25
C GLU A 654 2.46 -17.56 22.50
N GLY A 655 2.33 -17.20 21.22
CA GLY A 655 1.36 -17.83 20.33
C GLY A 655 1.84 -19.21 19.89
N GLU A 656 0.94 -20.05 19.40
CA GLU A 656 1.25 -21.40 18.95
C GLU A 656 1.78 -21.39 17.50
N THR A 657 2.64 -22.36 17.16
CA THR A 657 2.99 -22.65 15.77
C THR A 657 2.04 -23.70 15.22
N LEU A 658 1.41 -23.42 14.09
CA LEU A 658 0.55 -24.35 13.37
C LEU A 658 1.21 -24.82 12.08
N GLU A 659 1.17 -26.13 11.84
CA GLU A 659 1.53 -26.71 10.56
C GLU A 659 0.25 -26.91 9.73
N VAL A 660 0.14 -26.16 8.63
CA VAL A 660 -1.01 -26.15 7.72
C VAL A 660 -0.62 -26.83 6.41
N GLY A 661 -1.32 -27.89 6.06
CA GLY A 661 -1.18 -28.59 4.80
C GLY A 661 -2.41 -28.37 3.91
N MET A 662 -2.23 -28.17 2.61
CA MET A 662 -3.31 -28.28 1.63
C MET A 662 -2.92 -29.17 0.45
N ARG A 663 -3.88 -29.90 -0.11
CA ARG A 663 -3.69 -30.70 -1.33
C ARG A 663 -4.98 -30.81 -2.12
N ILE A 664 -4.87 -30.67 -3.44
CA ILE A 664 -5.95 -31.00 -4.37
C ILE A 664 -5.83 -32.47 -4.79
N ARG A 665 -6.96 -33.16 -4.87
CA ARG A 665 -7.07 -34.45 -5.56
C ARG A 665 -8.18 -34.37 -6.59
N SER A 666 -7.88 -34.76 -7.82
CA SER A 666 -8.84 -34.96 -8.91
C SER A 666 -8.22 -35.84 -10.00
N SER A 667 -9.04 -36.66 -10.67
CA SER A 667 -8.71 -37.41 -11.89
C SER A 667 -8.44 -36.51 -13.07
N LYS A 668 -8.92 -35.25 -13.02
CA LYS A 668 -8.61 -34.23 -14.02
C LYS A 668 -7.14 -33.80 -13.99
N GLY A 669 -6.39 -34.15 -12.95
CA GLY A 669 -4.96 -33.84 -12.85
C GLY A 669 -4.73 -32.33 -12.94
N ARG A 670 -4.14 -31.89 -14.06
CA ARG A 670 -3.82 -30.49 -14.34
C ARG A 670 -5.04 -29.59 -14.56
N ASP A 671 -6.20 -30.13 -14.92
CA ASP A 671 -7.41 -29.30 -15.10
C ASP A 671 -8.13 -28.98 -13.77
N ALA A 672 -7.55 -29.37 -12.64
CA ALA A 672 -8.05 -29.07 -11.31
C ALA A 672 -7.04 -28.17 -10.57
N THR A 673 -6.97 -26.90 -11.00
CA THR A 673 -5.98 -25.93 -10.53
C THR A 673 -6.58 -24.96 -9.52
N ILE A 674 -5.80 -24.57 -8.51
CA ILE A 674 -6.08 -23.41 -7.65
C ILE A 674 -4.84 -22.53 -7.53
N SER A 675 -5.06 -21.25 -7.22
CA SER A 675 -4.01 -20.31 -6.84
C SER A 675 -4.24 -19.84 -5.40
N LEU A 676 -3.30 -20.14 -4.50
CA LEU A 676 -3.27 -19.60 -3.15
C LEU A 676 -2.56 -18.25 -3.17
N THR A 677 -3.31 -17.18 -2.94
CA THR A 677 -2.77 -15.81 -3.02
C THR A 677 -2.50 -15.18 -1.65
N HIS A 678 -3.32 -15.55 -0.65
CA HIS A 678 -3.19 -15.07 0.73
C HIS A 678 -3.50 -16.16 1.74
N LEU A 679 -2.86 -16.10 2.89
CA LEU A 679 -3.25 -16.74 4.13
C LEU A 679 -3.41 -15.67 5.20
N TYR A 680 -4.51 -15.73 5.93
CA TYR A 680 -4.78 -14.86 7.07
C TYR A 680 -4.88 -15.70 8.33
N CYS A 681 -4.38 -15.17 9.44
CA CYS A 681 -4.44 -15.88 10.71
C CYS A 681 -4.50 -14.94 11.90
N ALA A 682 -5.05 -15.42 13.01
CA ALA A 682 -5.09 -14.71 14.29
C ALA A 682 -5.01 -15.66 15.47
#